data_AF-A0A8C6Z929-F1
#
_entry.id   AF-A0A8C6Z929-F1
#
_cell.length_a   1.000
_cell.length_b   1.000
_cell.length_c   1.000
_cell.angle_alpha   90.00
_cell.angle_beta   90.00
_cell.angle_gamma   90.00
#
_symmetry.space_group_name_H-M   'P 1'
#
loop_
_entity.id
_entity.type
_entity.pdbx_description
1 polymer ?
#
loop_
_entity_poly.entity_id
_entity_poly.type
_entity_poly.pdbx_seq_one_letter_code
_entity_poly.pdbx_strand_id
1 'polypeptide(L)'
;MAPLLDWKKLMKVDPDALPHQEELADRLLETVSKVDGKDLKNEAAEQLVHLFKIAQSLMKMKAQEVELALEEVEKAGEEQAKCGKQLSYTYNTVYFNALKMALRSAGGRDTRFLRDEIHQLEKQLGQKERELTDMEKELEKEKKVNEQLALRTEDAENENIKLRREVSENEQLRQDVIDYQRQIDSQKETILSRRDDSDYRSQLSKKNFELVQYLDEIQNLTETNEKLDVQNQEMRKNLEESVQEMEKMTDEYNKMKLIVQQSDILMDQLRKEKEQYKFQVQELSDQLKAKNEEDDPLMAAVNAKVEEWKKILTSKDDELFEYQQMLFNLKEKVKMAELDVDRNNVMALQQGMKERDAQIRLLTEQIEQYTKEMEKNALIIEELKNELQKDKGPSSLAQQNRIGEMQEKLKLLEERAKEAEKSAELAEADAREKDKELIEALKRMRDYEMGIYGLEEAVAEIKDLKKQTKIRDHEIEILIKEVNKLELKVNDFLDENEELRERLGLEPKTMIDLNELRNSKTLKQQQFRAENQILLKEIERLEEERIELKKQIRSLAQEKGKIAATSGREILKLNENSNTNIAKLQFLNLIFSELSERERDLEKNRTMIVKFQSKLKELSEENKQLEQGMKEILQALKEIQKDPSMKGGETALIIPSLDRLVNVIESKNAEGVFDVSVHLKAQVDQLTGRNEELRQELKQTRKEATDFSNQLANANEKITQLKNEICLLHQSEGANVVFKTVNLPEGMASSSVSIINSLNEYLIHLLQVTPLVTYLYFCYL
;
A
#
# COMPACT_ATOMS: atom_id res chain seq x y z
N MET A 1 -85.51 -33.28 -19.43
CA MET A 1 -84.32 -32.86 -20.18
C MET A 1 -84.79 -32.37 -21.53
N ALA A 2 -84.40 -31.17 -21.96
CA ALA A 2 -84.75 -30.69 -23.30
C ALA A 2 -84.05 -31.58 -24.34
N PRO A 3 -84.72 -32.00 -25.42
CA PRO A 3 -84.04 -32.73 -26.49
C PRO A 3 -82.91 -31.86 -27.06
N LEU A 4 -81.70 -32.41 -27.13
CA LEU A 4 -80.49 -31.73 -27.63
C LEU A 4 -80.64 -31.28 -29.10
N LEU A 5 -81.49 -31.95 -29.88
CA LEU A 5 -81.89 -31.52 -31.22
C LEU A 5 -83.39 -31.21 -31.27
N ASP A 6 -83.72 -29.99 -31.71
CA ASP A 6 -85.09 -29.65 -32.12
C ASP A 6 -85.29 -30.03 -33.59
N TRP A 7 -85.63 -31.29 -33.83
CA TRP A 7 -85.85 -31.84 -35.17
C TRP A 7 -86.89 -31.06 -35.98
N LYS A 8 -87.87 -30.41 -35.34
CA LYS A 8 -88.86 -29.58 -36.06
C LYS A 8 -88.26 -28.30 -36.61
N LYS A 9 -87.22 -27.76 -35.98
CA LYS A 9 -86.47 -26.61 -36.48
C LYS A 9 -85.47 -27.03 -37.55
N LEU A 10 -84.73 -28.12 -37.30
CA LEU A 10 -83.74 -28.64 -38.26
C LEU A 10 -84.39 -29.03 -39.59
N MET A 11 -85.54 -29.71 -39.58
CA MET A 11 -86.24 -30.11 -40.82
C MET A 11 -86.87 -28.94 -41.61
N LYS A 12 -86.91 -27.73 -41.03
CA LYS A 12 -87.38 -26.51 -41.72
C LYS A 12 -86.23 -25.73 -42.37
N VAL A 13 -84.99 -26.08 -42.04
CA VAL A 13 -83.82 -25.42 -42.59
C VAL A 13 -83.56 -26.01 -43.96
N ASP A 14 -83.49 -25.15 -44.97
CA ASP A 14 -83.09 -25.56 -46.31
C ASP A 14 -81.55 -25.61 -46.40
N PRO A 15 -80.92 -26.79 -46.57
CA PRO A 15 -79.47 -26.91 -46.62
C PRO A 15 -78.83 -26.13 -47.77
N ASP A 16 -79.56 -25.89 -48.87
CA ASP A 16 -79.02 -25.19 -50.04
C ASP A 16 -79.09 -23.65 -49.89
N ALA A 17 -80.01 -23.13 -49.06
CA ALA A 17 -80.11 -21.71 -48.75
C ALA A 17 -79.19 -21.26 -47.61
N LEU A 18 -78.63 -22.22 -46.86
CA LEU A 18 -77.78 -21.99 -45.69
C LEU A 18 -76.57 -21.04 -45.92
N PRO A 19 -75.84 -21.11 -47.05
CA PRO A 19 -74.72 -20.20 -47.33
C PRO A 19 -75.06 -18.72 -47.35
N HIS A 20 -76.33 -18.36 -47.49
CA HIS A 20 -76.79 -16.97 -47.52
C HIS A 20 -77.31 -16.51 -46.14
N GLN A 21 -77.19 -17.34 -45.11
CA GLN A 21 -77.73 -17.11 -43.77
C GLN A 21 -76.67 -17.38 -42.69
N GLU A 22 -75.63 -16.55 -42.65
CA GLU A 22 -74.45 -16.68 -41.78
C GLU A 22 -74.80 -16.85 -40.29
N GLU A 23 -75.68 -15.99 -39.74
CA GLU A 23 -76.07 -16.11 -38.32
C GLU A 23 -76.82 -17.40 -37.98
N LEU A 24 -77.60 -17.94 -38.93
CA LEU A 24 -78.29 -19.22 -38.75
C LEU A 24 -77.31 -20.38 -38.90
N ALA A 25 -76.35 -20.27 -39.82
CA ALA A 25 -75.30 -21.24 -40.01
C ALA A 25 -74.40 -21.37 -38.76
N ASP A 26 -73.98 -20.27 -38.15
CA ASP A 26 -73.15 -20.30 -36.93
C ASP A 26 -73.88 -20.90 -35.73
N ARG A 27 -75.16 -20.54 -35.53
CA ARG A 27 -75.99 -21.15 -34.49
C ARG A 27 -76.19 -22.65 -34.73
N LEU A 28 -76.39 -23.06 -35.98
CA LEU A 28 -76.52 -24.47 -36.32
C LEU A 28 -75.20 -25.23 -36.16
N LEU A 29 -74.07 -24.63 -36.52
CA LEU A 29 -72.75 -25.22 -36.34
C LEU A 29 -72.49 -25.56 -34.88
N GLU A 30 -72.80 -24.65 -33.95
CA GLU A 30 -72.67 -24.90 -32.52
C GLU A 30 -73.61 -26.01 -32.02
N THR A 31 -74.82 -26.09 -32.55
CA THR A 31 -75.75 -27.16 -32.17
C THR A 31 -75.36 -28.52 -32.75
N VAL A 32 -74.90 -28.57 -34.01
CA VAL A 32 -74.50 -29.79 -34.73
C VAL A 32 -73.16 -30.32 -34.18
N SER A 33 -72.23 -29.46 -33.76
CA SER A 33 -70.94 -29.88 -33.20
C SER A 33 -71.06 -30.54 -31.82
N LYS A 34 -72.18 -30.35 -31.12
CA LYS A 34 -72.45 -30.93 -29.78
C LYS A 34 -73.22 -32.25 -29.84
N VAL A 35 -73.57 -32.73 -31.04
CA VAL A 35 -74.33 -33.98 -31.22
C VAL A 35 -73.39 -35.18 -31.18
N ASP A 36 -73.67 -36.12 -30.28
CA ASP A 36 -72.85 -37.32 -30.11
C ASP A 36 -73.50 -38.55 -30.77
N GLY A 37 -72.71 -39.52 -31.23
CA GLY A 37 -73.21 -40.68 -31.98
C GLY A 37 -74.19 -41.59 -31.21
N LYS A 38 -74.27 -41.43 -29.87
CA LYS A 38 -75.23 -42.15 -29.01
C LYS A 38 -76.65 -41.58 -29.13
N ASP A 39 -76.79 -40.30 -29.47
CA ASP A 39 -78.07 -39.58 -29.53
C ASP A 39 -78.84 -39.83 -30.84
N LEU A 40 -78.22 -40.52 -31.81
CA LEU A 40 -78.75 -40.74 -33.16
C LEU A 40 -79.23 -42.17 -33.42
N LYS A 41 -79.13 -43.10 -32.44
CA LYS A 41 -79.36 -44.54 -32.64
C LYS A 41 -80.81 -44.96 -32.96
N ASN A 42 -81.80 -44.12 -32.65
CA ASN A 42 -83.23 -44.45 -32.77
C ASN A 42 -84.02 -43.49 -33.69
N GLU A 43 -83.34 -42.62 -34.45
CA GLU A 43 -83.98 -41.58 -35.26
C GLU A 43 -84.27 -42.02 -36.70
N ALA A 44 -85.23 -41.37 -37.37
CA ALA A 44 -85.63 -41.74 -38.73
C ALA A 44 -84.51 -41.47 -39.75
N ALA A 45 -84.32 -42.37 -40.71
CA ALA A 45 -83.29 -42.24 -41.74
C ALA A 45 -83.36 -40.90 -42.50
N GLU A 46 -84.57 -40.36 -42.70
CA GLU A 46 -84.79 -39.06 -43.36
C GLU A 46 -84.23 -37.89 -42.54
N GLN A 47 -84.34 -37.93 -41.20
CA GLN A 47 -83.81 -36.90 -40.30
C GLN A 47 -82.29 -36.92 -40.27
N LEU A 48 -81.68 -38.11 -40.27
CA LEU A 48 -80.23 -38.28 -40.33
C LEU A 48 -79.66 -37.80 -41.67
N VAL A 49 -80.33 -38.11 -42.78
CA VAL A 49 -79.93 -37.63 -44.12
C VAL A 49 -80.04 -36.12 -44.20
N HIS A 50 -81.09 -35.52 -43.63
CA HIS A 50 -81.26 -34.07 -43.63
C HIS A 50 -80.22 -33.36 -42.75
N LEU A 51 -79.93 -33.90 -41.55
CA LEU A 51 -78.85 -33.42 -40.69
C LEU A 51 -77.49 -33.49 -41.39
N PHE A 52 -77.23 -34.60 -42.10
CA PHE A 52 -76.00 -34.75 -42.88
C PHE A 52 -75.90 -33.70 -44.00
N LYS A 53 -77.01 -33.40 -44.70
CA LYS A 53 -77.04 -32.33 -45.71
C LYS A 53 -76.75 -30.95 -45.11
N ILE A 54 -77.33 -30.63 -43.94
CA ILE A 54 -77.05 -29.39 -43.21
C ILE A 54 -75.57 -29.33 -42.82
N ALA A 55 -75.03 -30.40 -42.23
CA ALA A 55 -73.62 -30.49 -41.84
C ALA A 55 -72.69 -30.36 -43.07
N GLN A 56 -73.06 -30.96 -44.20
CA GLN A 56 -72.30 -30.85 -45.45
C GLN A 56 -72.28 -29.41 -45.97
N SER A 57 -73.41 -28.70 -45.94
CA SER A 57 -73.47 -27.28 -46.34
C SER A 57 -72.68 -26.38 -45.37
N LEU A 58 -72.75 -26.64 -44.06
CA LEU A 58 -71.95 -25.93 -43.06
C LEU A 58 -70.44 -26.15 -43.28
N MET A 59 -70.02 -27.38 -43.56
CA MET A 59 -68.62 -27.68 -43.87
C MET A 59 -68.15 -27.00 -45.15
N LYS A 60 -68.97 -26.97 -46.21
CA LYS A 60 -68.64 -26.24 -47.45
C LYS A 60 -68.48 -24.74 -47.21
N MET A 61 -69.35 -24.15 -46.38
CA MET A 61 -69.27 -22.74 -46.01
C MET A 61 -68.01 -22.43 -45.21
N LYS A 62 -67.69 -23.22 -44.18
CA LYS A 62 -66.46 -23.03 -43.39
C LYS A 62 -65.19 -23.29 -44.21
N ALA A 63 -65.22 -24.21 -45.17
CA ALA A 63 -64.11 -24.39 -46.11
C ALA A 63 -63.90 -23.15 -47.00
N GLN A 64 -64.99 -22.54 -47.49
CA GLN A 64 -64.93 -21.29 -48.27
C GLN A 64 -64.48 -20.10 -47.43
N GLU A 65 -64.93 -19.97 -46.18
CA GLU A 65 -64.46 -18.93 -45.25
C GLU A 65 -62.94 -19.05 -45.01
N VAL A 66 -62.44 -20.27 -44.82
CA VAL A 66 -60.99 -20.52 -44.65
C VAL A 66 -60.22 -20.18 -45.94
N GLU A 67 -60.74 -20.52 -47.11
CA GLU A 67 -60.12 -20.20 -48.39
C GLU A 67 -60.05 -18.68 -48.63
N LEU A 68 -61.12 -17.94 -48.32
CA LEU A 68 -61.14 -16.48 -48.39
C LEU A 68 -60.18 -15.84 -47.38
N ALA A 69 -60.11 -16.35 -46.14
CA ALA A 69 -59.17 -15.87 -45.14
C ALA A 69 -57.71 -16.10 -45.56
N LEU A 70 -57.41 -17.24 -46.20
CA LEU A 70 -56.08 -17.52 -46.75
C LEU A 70 -55.74 -16.58 -47.92
N GLU A 71 -56.69 -16.32 -48.82
CA GLU A 71 -56.49 -15.33 -49.91
C GLU A 71 -56.27 -13.91 -49.37
N GLU A 72 -56.96 -13.49 -48.30
CA GLU A 72 -56.73 -12.18 -47.67
C GLU A 72 -55.35 -12.08 -47.03
N VAL A 73 -54.90 -13.15 -46.35
CA VAL A 73 -53.54 -13.24 -45.80
C VAL A 73 -52.49 -13.20 -46.91
N GLU A 74 -52.72 -13.90 -48.02
CA GLU A 74 -51.81 -13.89 -49.17
C GLU A 74 -51.74 -12.51 -49.83
N LYS A 75 -52.88 -11.84 -50.05
CA LYS A 75 -52.91 -10.45 -50.56
C LYS A 75 -52.22 -9.47 -49.61
N ALA A 76 -52.45 -9.57 -48.31
CA ALA A 76 -51.75 -8.76 -47.31
C ALA A 76 -50.23 -9.01 -47.35
N GLY A 77 -49.81 -10.27 -47.52
CA GLY A 77 -48.42 -10.65 -47.71
C GLY A 77 -47.82 -10.06 -49.00
N GLU A 78 -48.55 -10.10 -50.11
CA GLU A 78 -48.13 -9.48 -51.37
C GLU A 78 -48.00 -7.95 -51.28
N GLU A 79 -48.96 -7.29 -50.63
CA GLU A 79 -48.95 -5.84 -50.41
C GLU A 79 -47.80 -5.43 -49.49
N GLN A 80 -47.54 -6.20 -48.43
CA GLN A 80 -46.38 -6.00 -47.57
C GLN A 80 -45.07 -6.21 -48.34
N ALA A 81 -44.99 -7.21 -49.21
CA ALA A 81 -43.82 -7.44 -50.06
C ALA A 81 -43.62 -6.34 -51.12
N LYS A 82 -44.71 -5.82 -51.71
CA LYS A 82 -44.66 -4.66 -52.64
C LYS A 82 -44.23 -3.40 -51.92
N CYS A 83 -44.78 -3.14 -50.74
CA CYS A 83 -44.39 -2.01 -49.88
C CYS A 83 -42.91 -2.11 -49.48
N GLY A 84 -42.44 -3.29 -49.07
CA GLY A 84 -41.03 -3.55 -48.76
C GLY A 84 -40.10 -3.33 -49.95
N LYS A 85 -40.49 -3.78 -51.15
CA LYS A 85 -39.71 -3.54 -52.39
C LYS A 85 -39.68 -2.06 -52.76
N GLN A 86 -40.77 -1.33 -52.60
CA GLN A 86 -40.85 0.10 -52.89
C GLN A 86 -40.06 0.94 -51.87
N LEU A 87 -40.09 0.56 -50.59
CA LEU A 87 -39.23 1.14 -49.55
C LEU A 87 -37.75 0.87 -49.84
N SER A 88 -37.40 -0.35 -50.24
CA SER A 88 -36.04 -0.72 -50.61
C SER A 88 -35.55 0.05 -51.85
N TYR A 89 -36.40 0.22 -52.86
CA TYR A 89 -36.07 0.99 -54.07
C TYR A 89 -35.91 2.48 -53.77
N THR A 90 -36.80 3.08 -52.97
CA THR A 90 -36.70 4.47 -52.56
C THR A 90 -35.49 4.71 -51.65
N TYR A 91 -35.22 3.82 -50.70
CA TYR A 91 -34.03 3.86 -49.85
C TYR A 91 -32.75 3.79 -50.68
N ASN A 92 -32.63 2.82 -51.60
CA ASN A 92 -31.47 2.73 -52.48
C ASN A 92 -31.33 3.94 -53.40
N THR A 93 -32.44 4.50 -53.92
CA THR A 93 -32.40 5.67 -54.80
C THR A 93 -32.02 6.94 -54.04
N VAL A 94 -32.54 7.13 -52.82
CA VAL A 94 -32.20 8.27 -51.95
C VAL A 94 -30.76 8.15 -51.46
N TYR A 95 -30.33 6.96 -51.04
CA TYR A 95 -28.96 6.71 -50.59
C TYR A 95 -27.95 6.88 -51.72
N PHE A 96 -28.26 6.37 -52.92
CA PHE A 96 -27.42 6.54 -54.10
C PHE A 96 -27.39 7.99 -54.59
N ASN A 97 -28.51 8.72 -54.55
CA ASN A 97 -28.54 10.15 -54.87
C ASN A 97 -27.82 11.00 -53.82
N ALA A 98 -27.93 10.67 -52.53
CA ALA A 98 -27.22 11.34 -51.45
C ALA A 98 -25.70 11.16 -51.56
N LEU A 99 -25.23 9.94 -51.88
CA LEU A 99 -23.82 9.67 -52.20
C LEU A 99 -23.35 10.44 -53.44
N LYS A 100 -24.20 10.55 -54.47
CA LYS A 100 -23.89 11.29 -55.70
C LYS A 100 -23.86 12.81 -55.49
N MET A 101 -24.67 13.34 -54.56
CA MET A 101 -24.64 14.74 -54.14
C MET A 101 -23.45 15.04 -53.22
N ALA A 102 -23.10 14.14 -52.29
CA ALA A 102 -21.91 14.26 -51.45
C ALA A 102 -20.61 14.29 -52.28
N LEU A 103 -20.54 13.50 -53.36
CA LEU A 103 -19.39 13.51 -54.28
C LEU A 103 -19.32 14.80 -55.14
N ARG A 104 -20.46 15.46 -55.40
CA ARG A 104 -20.52 16.72 -56.16
C ARG A 104 -20.41 17.99 -55.31
N SER A 105 -20.64 17.90 -54.01
CA SER A 105 -20.67 19.06 -53.10
C SER A 105 -19.34 19.33 -52.37
N ALA A 106 -18.23 18.73 -52.79
CA ALA A 106 -16.87 19.01 -52.29
C ALA A 106 -16.33 20.41 -52.68
N GLY A 107 -17.21 21.38 -52.92
CA GLY A 107 -16.88 22.72 -53.41
C GLY A 107 -17.68 23.81 -52.69
N GLY A 108 -17.27 24.14 -51.47
CA GLY A 108 -17.30 25.52 -50.95
C GLY A 108 -18.64 26.11 -50.49
N ARG A 109 -18.66 26.48 -49.20
CA ARG A 109 -19.59 27.39 -48.49
C ARG A 109 -20.94 26.79 -48.07
N ASP A 110 -20.93 25.87 -47.10
CA ASP A 110 -21.66 26.06 -45.82
C ASP A 110 -21.31 24.98 -44.77
N THR A 111 -20.04 24.88 -44.39
CA THR A 111 -19.59 23.81 -43.46
C THR A 111 -20.08 23.97 -42.02
N ARG A 112 -20.79 25.05 -41.66
CA ARG A 112 -21.33 25.22 -40.29
C ARG A 112 -22.71 24.58 -40.17
N PHE A 113 -23.62 24.89 -41.10
CA PHE A 113 -24.94 24.25 -41.15
C PHE A 113 -24.85 22.73 -41.27
N LEU A 114 -23.97 22.22 -42.14
CA LEU A 114 -23.76 20.79 -42.25
C LEU A 114 -23.15 20.17 -40.98
N ARG A 115 -22.31 20.91 -40.24
CA ARG A 115 -21.77 20.44 -38.95
C ARG A 115 -22.83 20.42 -37.86
N ASP A 116 -23.68 21.45 -37.81
CA ASP A 116 -24.78 21.52 -36.84
C ASP A 116 -25.86 20.47 -37.15
N GLU A 117 -26.14 20.22 -38.43
CA GLU A 117 -27.03 19.15 -38.88
C GLU A 117 -26.44 17.76 -38.61
N ILE A 118 -25.13 17.56 -38.81
CA ILE A 118 -24.43 16.34 -38.40
C ILE A 118 -24.52 16.15 -36.89
N HIS A 119 -24.28 17.18 -36.08
CA HIS A 119 -24.41 17.06 -34.62
C HIS A 119 -25.84 16.80 -34.16
N GLN A 120 -26.85 17.36 -34.86
CA GLN A 120 -28.25 17.09 -34.56
C GLN A 120 -28.64 15.65 -34.94
N LEU A 121 -28.14 15.15 -36.07
CA LEU A 121 -28.31 13.76 -36.50
C LEU A 121 -27.57 12.78 -35.59
N GLU A 122 -26.35 13.11 -35.15
CA GLU A 122 -25.60 12.33 -34.15
C GLU A 122 -26.33 12.29 -32.81
N LYS A 123 -26.93 13.40 -32.38
CA LYS A 123 -27.73 13.45 -31.16
C LYS A 123 -29.01 12.62 -31.28
N GLN A 124 -29.67 12.65 -32.45
CA GLN A 124 -30.85 11.82 -32.72
C GLN A 124 -30.48 10.35 -32.83
N LEU A 125 -29.35 10.00 -33.46
CA LEU A 125 -28.81 8.66 -33.52
C LEU A 125 -28.52 8.14 -32.10
N GLY A 126 -27.81 8.92 -31.29
CA GLY A 126 -27.53 8.56 -29.90
C GLY A 126 -28.76 8.53 -28.98
N GLN A 127 -29.86 9.20 -29.34
CA GLN A 127 -31.16 9.01 -28.68
C GLN A 127 -31.82 7.70 -29.12
N LYS A 128 -31.80 7.39 -30.42
CA LYS A 128 -32.35 6.15 -30.96
C LYS A 128 -31.58 4.91 -30.55
N GLU A 129 -30.26 5.00 -30.43
CA GLU A 129 -29.41 3.93 -29.87
C GLU A 129 -29.74 3.68 -28.40
N ARG A 130 -29.99 4.73 -27.61
CA ARG A 130 -30.46 4.57 -26.22
C ARG A 130 -31.83 3.92 -26.15
N GLU A 131 -32.79 4.40 -26.95
CA GLU A 131 -34.12 3.78 -27.04
C GLU A 131 -34.04 2.31 -27.49
N LEU A 132 -33.17 1.97 -28.44
CA LEU A 132 -32.92 0.59 -28.84
C LEU A 132 -32.35 -0.23 -27.69
N THR A 133 -31.35 0.27 -26.97
CA THR A 133 -30.76 -0.45 -25.83
C THR A 133 -31.77 -0.66 -24.70
N ASP A 134 -32.70 0.27 -24.49
CA ASP A 134 -33.75 0.14 -23.49
C ASP A 134 -34.83 -0.86 -23.95
N MET A 135 -35.23 -0.83 -25.22
CA MET A 135 -36.14 -1.84 -25.81
C MET A 135 -35.53 -3.24 -25.82
N GLU A 136 -34.22 -3.37 -26.08
CA GLU A 136 -33.50 -4.65 -25.98
C GLU A 136 -33.50 -5.19 -24.55
N LYS A 137 -33.33 -4.32 -23.54
CA LYS A 137 -33.43 -4.72 -22.13
C LYS A 137 -34.84 -5.14 -21.75
N GLU A 138 -35.88 -4.44 -22.22
CA GLU A 138 -37.26 -4.84 -21.97
C GLU A 138 -37.61 -6.15 -22.68
N LEU A 139 -37.16 -6.34 -23.93
CA LEU A 139 -37.30 -7.61 -24.64
C LEU A 139 -36.57 -8.76 -23.91
N GLU A 140 -35.40 -8.51 -23.32
CA GLU A 140 -34.68 -9.50 -22.54
C GLU A 140 -35.41 -9.86 -21.24
N LYS A 141 -36.03 -8.88 -20.57
CA LYS A 141 -36.91 -9.15 -19.42
C LYS A 141 -38.14 -9.95 -19.84
N GLU A 142 -38.77 -9.58 -20.96
CA GLU A 142 -39.94 -10.28 -21.49
C GLU A 142 -39.59 -11.72 -21.88
N LYS A 143 -38.42 -11.96 -22.50
CA LYS A 143 -37.90 -13.31 -22.77
C LYS A 143 -37.75 -14.13 -21.51
N LYS A 144 -37.17 -13.56 -20.44
CA LYS A 144 -37.04 -14.25 -19.14
C LYS A 144 -38.40 -14.60 -18.52
N VAL A 145 -39.37 -13.68 -18.61
CA VAL A 145 -40.73 -13.93 -18.15
C VAL A 145 -41.40 -15.01 -19.00
N ASN A 146 -41.20 -14.99 -20.31
CA ASN A 146 -41.76 -15.97 -21.23
C ASN A 146 -41.15 -17.36 -21.02
N GLU A 147 -39.84 -17.45 -20.72
CA GLU A 147 -39.17 -18.69 -20.35
C GLU A 147 -39.70 -19.24 -19.02
N GLN A 148 -39.93 -18.38 -18.01
CA GLN A 148 -40.58 -18.78 -16.77
C GLN A 148 -42.02 -19.28 -16.98
N LEU A 149 -42.79 -18.63 -17.87
CA LEU A 149 -44.13 -19.08 -18.23
C LEU A 149 -44.08 -20.42 -18.98
N ALA A 150 -43.11 -20.62 -19.87
CA ALA A 150 -42.90 -21.88 -20.59
C ALA A 150 -42.60 -23.04 -19.64
N LEU A 151 -41.71 -22.83 -18.66
CA LEU A 151 -41.43 -23.82 -17.62
C LEU A 151 -42.69 -24.14 -16.79
N ARG A 152 -43.47 -23.11 -16.42
CA ARG A 152 -44.71 -23.32 -15.69
C ARG A 152 -45.78 -24.06 -16.51
N THR A 153 -45.84 -23.83 -17.82
CA THR A 153 -46.71 -24.61 -18.70
C THR A 153 -46.25 -26.05 -18.84
N GLU A 154 -44.94 -26.29 -18.93
CA GLU A 154 -44.37 -27.64 -18.98
C GLU A 154 -44.65 -28.41 -17.67
N ASP A 155 -44.48 -27.76 -16.52
CA ASP A 155 -44.83 -28.35 -15.21
C ASP A 155 -46.32 -28.70 -15.13
N ALA A 156 -47.21 -27.80 -15.58
CA ALA A 156 -48.64 -28.06 -15.61
C ALA A 156 -49.02 -29.17 -16.60
N GLU A 157 -48.34 -29.27 -17.75
CA GLU A 157 -48.51 -30.38 -18.70
C GLU A 157 -48.03 -31.71 -18.10
N ASN A 158 -46.90 -31.71 -17.40
CA ASN A 158 -46.38 -32.88 -16.69
C ASN A 158 -47.35 -33.35 -15.59
N GLU A 159 -47.94 -32.43 -14.83
CA GLU A 159 -49.02 -32.76 -13.89
C GLU A 159 -50.26 -33.30 -14.61
N ASN A 160 -50.65 -32.71 -15.75
CA ASN A 160 -51.77 -33.20 -16.55
C ASN A 160 -51.52 -34.63 -17.06
N ILE A 161 -50.30 -34.94 -17.50
CA ILE A 161 -49.88 -36.27 -17.93
C ILE A 161 -49.95 -37.26 -16.75
N LYS A 162 -49.48 -36.87 -15.56
CA LYS A 162 -49.61 -37.70 -14.35
C LYS A 162 -51.07 -37.99 -14.01
N LEU A 163 -51.92 -36.98 -13.97
CA LEU A 163 -53.35 -37.14 -13.72
C LEU A 163 -54.03 -38.01 -14.79
N ARG A 164 -53.63 -37.90 -16.07
CA ARG A 164 -54.14 -38.78 -17.13
C ARG A 164 -53.73 -40.23 -16.94
N ARG A 165 -52.51 -40.51 -16.46
CA ARG A 165 -52.07 -41.86 -16.10
C ARG A 165 -52.90 -42.40 -14.94
N GLU A 166 -53.10 -41.61 -13.88
CA GLU A 166 -53.94 -41.99 -12.74
C GLU A 166 -55.41 -42.24 -13.13
N VAL A 167 -55.96 -41.45 -14.06
CA VAL A 167 -57.31 -41.68 -14.61
C VAL A 167 -57.36 -42.98 -15.42
N SER A 168 -56.33 -43.26 -16.23
CA SER A 168 -56.24 -44.51 -16.99
C SER A 168 -56.12 -45.73 -16.08
N GLU A 169 -55.34 -45.64 -15.00
CA GLU A 169 -55.21 -46.68 -13.98
C GLU A 169 -56.53 -46.87 -13.22
N ASN A 170 -57.23 -45.79 -12.87
CA ASN A 170 -58.57 -45.89 -12.27
C ASN A 170 -59.59 -46.55 -13.19
N GLU A 171 -59.54 -46.27 -14.49
CA GLU A 171 -60.42 -46.92 -15.47
C GLU A 171 -60.08 -48.41 -15.62
N GLN A 172 -58.79 -48.76 -15.60
CA GLN A 172 -58.36 -50.15 -15.59
C GLN A 172 -58.83 -50.89 -14.33
N LEU A 173 -58.69 -50.28 -13.15
CA LEU A 173 -59.21 -50.83 -11.90
C LEU A 173 -60.73 -50.98 -11.91
N ARG A 174 -61.47 -50.03 -12.53
CA ARG A 174 -62.92 -50.16 -12.73
C ARG A 174 -63.27 -51.35 -13.62
N GLN A 175 -62.50 -51.58 -14.68
CA GLN A 175 -62.69 -52.71 -15.57
C GLN A 175 -62.39 -54.04 -14.86
N ASP A 176 -61.30 -54.10 -14.08
CA ASP A 176 -60.95 -55.27 -13.27
C ASP A 176 -62.05 -55.57 -12.24
N VAL A 177 -62.63 -54.56 -11.59
CA VAL A 177 -63.79 -54.74 -10.68
C VAL A 177 -65.00 -55.34 -11.41
N ILE A 178 -65.29 -54.91 -12.65
CA ILE A 178 -66.38 -55.49 -13.46
C ILE A 178 -66.09 -56.95 -13.81
N ASP A 179 -64.84 -57.26 -14.16
CA ASP A 179 -64.44 -58.62 -14.53
C ASP A 179 -64.40 -59.55 -13.31
N TYR A 180 -63.97 -59.08 -12.14
CA TYR A 180 -64.11 -59.81 -10.88
C TYR A 180 -65.57 -60.03 -10.49
N GLN A 181 -66.44 -59.04 -10.71
CA GLN A 181 -67.87 -59.19 -10.46
C GLN A 181 -68.47 -60.28 -11.37
N ARG A 182 -68.13 -60.29 -12.67
CA ARG A 182 -68.53 -61.36 -13.60
C ARG A 182 -67.98 -62.72 -13.20
N GLN A 183 -66.73 -62.77 -12.74
CA GLN A 183 -66.11 -64.02 -12.29
C GLN A 183 -66.81 -64.56 -11.04
N ILE A 184 -67.13 -63.70 -10.06
CA ILE A 184 -67.91 -64.05 -8.86
C ILE A 184 -69.29 -64.60 -9.25
N ASP A 185 -69.97 -63.97 -10.20
CA ASP A 185 -71.30 -64.41 -10.62
C ASP A 185 -71.23 -65.75 -11.38
N SER A 186 -70.20 -65.96 -12.21
CA SER A 186 -69.95 -67.26 -12.86
C SER A 186 -69.56 -68.37 -11.87
N GLN A 187 -68.81 -68.04 -10.81
CA GLN A 187 -68.44 -68.98 -9.76
C GLN A 187 -69.65 -69.34 -8.90
N LYS A 188 -70.52 -68.37 -8.56
CA LYS A 188 -71.80 -68.64 -7.88
C LYS A 188 -72.68 -69.59 -8.69
N GLU A 189 -72.73 -69.42 -10.01
CA GLU A 189 -73.47 -70.29 -10.92
C GLU A 189 -72.86 -71.70 -11.01
N THR A 190 -71.53 -71.80 -11.00
CA THR A 190 -70.81 -73.09 -11.03
C THR A 190 -70.92 -73.84 -9.69
N ILE A 191 -70.83 -73.14 -8.56
CA ILE A 191 -70.93 -73.71 -7.20
C ILE A 191 -72.35 -74.24 -6.91
N LEU A 192 -73.39 -73.68 -7.54
CA LEU A 192 -74.76 -74.20 -7.46
C LEU A 192 -74.95 -75.55 -8.18
N SER A 193 -74.03 -75.95 -9.08
CA SER A 193 -74.23 -77.09 -9.98
C SER A 193 -73.53 -78.41 -9.59
N ARG A 194 -72.60 -78.42 -8.62
CA ARG A 194 -71.88 -79.65 -8.22
C ARG A 194 -71.54 -79.69 -6.73
N ARG A 195 -72.13 -80.64 -6.00
CA ARG A 195 -71.85 -80.90 -4.58
C ARG A 195 -71.57 -82.40 -4.36
N ASP A 196 -70.30 -82.79 -4.34
CA ASP A 196 -69.82 -84.13 -3.96
C ASP A 196 -68.64 -84.03 -2.96
N ASP A 197 -68.89 -84.26 -1.67
CA ASP A 197 -67.98 -84.00 -0.51
C ASP A 197 -66.66 -84.80 -0.49
N SER A 198 -66.49 -85.82 -1.33
CA SER A 198 -65.25 -86.62 -1.43
C SER A 198 -64.14 -85.88 -2.19
N ASP A 199 -64.49 -85.28 -3.32
CA ASP A 199 -63.54 -84.53 -4.15
C ASP A 199 -63.13 -83.22 -3.47
N TYR A 200 -64.02 -82.64 -2.66
CA TYR A 200 -63.72 -81.44 -1.89
C TYR A 200 -62.53 -81.60 -0.96
N ARG A 201 -62.33 -82.76 -0.31
CA ARG A 201 -61.21 -82.93 0.62
C ARG A 201 -59.86 -83.09 -0.08
N SER A 202 -59.82 -83.82 -1.21
CA SER A 202 -58.61 -83.95 -2.04
C SER A 202 -58.27 -82.63 -2.73
N GLN A 203 -59.27 -81.94 -3.26
CA GLN A 203 -59.11 -80.60 -3.83
C GLN A 203 -58.67 -79.60 -2.77
N LEU A 204 -59.21 -79.65 -1.55
CA LEU A 204 -58.80 -78.77 -0.45
C LEU A 204 -57.35 -79.02 -0.03
N SER A 205 -56.90 -80.28 0.01
CA SER A 205 -55.49 -80.59 0.30
C SER A 205 -54.54 -80.09 -0.80
N LYS A 206 -54.90 -80.29 -2.08
CA LYS A 206 -54.15 -79.73 -3.22
C LYS A 206 -54.13 -78.21 -3.20
N LYS A 207 -55.27 -77.57 -2.93
CA LYS A 207 -55.39 -76.11 -2.81
C LYS A 207 -54.62 -75.58 -1.61
N ASN A 208 -54.57 -76.30 -0.49
CA ASN A 208 -53.73 -75.92 0.65
C ASN A 208 -52.24 -76.04 0.32
N PHE A 209 -51.82 -77.05 -0.45
CA PHE A 209 -50.44 -77.16 -0.90
C PHE A 209 -50.07 -76.06 -1.90
N GLU A 210 -50.92 -75.78 -2.88
CA GLU A 210 -50.78 -74.65 -3.80
C GLU A 210 -50.75 -73.31 -3.03
N LEU A 211 -51.56 -73.15 -1.98
CA LEU A 211 -51.59 -71.95 -1.16
C LEU A 211 -50.30 -71.78 -0.35
N VAL A 212 -49.71 -72.86 0.18
CA VAL A 212 -48.39 -72.80 0.81
C VAL A 212 -47.32 -72.40 -0.20
N GLN A 213 -47.36 -72.95 -1.42
CA GLN A 213 -46.43 -72.54 -2.49
C GLN A 213 -46.60 -71.07 -2.86
N TYR A 214 -47.83 -70.57 -2.98
CA TYR A 214 -48.07 -69.15 -3.23
C TYR A 214 -47.61 -68.28 -2.06
N LEU A 215 -47.74 -68.72 -0.81
CA LEU A 215 -47.20 -68.00 0.33
C LEU A 215 -45.67 -67.93 0.31
N ASP A 216 -45.00 -69.04 -0.04
CA ASP A 216 -43.54 -69.07 -0.19
C ASP A 216 -43.08 -68.18 -1.36
N GLU A 217 -43.80 -68.18 -2.49
CA GLU A 217 -43.54 -67.29 -3.63
C GLU A 217 -43.78 -65.82 -3.28
N ILE A 218 -44.86 -65.49 -2.58
CA ILE A 218 -45.13 -64.14 -2.08
C ILE A 218 -44.03 -63.71 -1.11
N GLN A 219 -43.58 -64.59 -0.21
CA GLN A 219 -42.48 -64.28 0.70
C GLN A 219 -41.19 -64.01 -0.06
N ASN A 220 -40.82 -64.86 -1.02
CA ASN A 220 -39.64 -64.66 -1.87
C ASN A 220 -39.73 -63.34 -2.67
N LEU A 221 -40.90 -63.03 -3.24
CA LEU A 221 -41.14 -61.77 -3.96
C LEU A 221 -41.12 -60.55 -3.02
N THR A 222 -41.54 -60.72 -1.78
CA THR A 222 -41.47 -59.67 -0.74
C THR A 222 -40.01 -59.41 -0.37
N GLU A 223 -39.22 -60.47 -0.14
CA GLU A 223 -37.79 -60.37 0.15
C GLU A 223 -36.98 -59.78 -1.02
N THR A 224 -37.34 -60.08 -2.28
CA THR A 224 -36.69 -59.45 -3.44
C THR A 224 -37.09 -57.99 -3.59
N ASN A 225 -38.35 -57.65 -3.36
CA ASN A 225 -38.82 -56.26 -3.35
C ASN A 225 -38.14 -55.44 -2.24
N GLU A 226 -37.98 -56.00 -1.03
CA GLU A 226 -37.24 -55.35 0.07
C GLU A 226 -35.78 -55.11 -0.33
N LYS A 227 -35.11 -56.08 -0.95
CA LYS A 227 -33.74 -55.90 -1.46
C LYS A 227 -33.66 -54.82 -2.53
N LEU A 228 -34.62 -54.78 -3.46
CA LEU A 228 -34.70 -53.73 -4.48
C LEU A 228 -35.00 -52.36 -3.86
N ASP A 229 -35.82 -52.29 -2.81
CA ASP A 229 -36.08 -51.04 -2.09
C ASP A 229 -34.83 -50.54 -1.38
N VAL A 230 -34.08 -51.42 -0.69
CA VAL A 230 -32.79 -51.07 -0.09
C VAL A 230 -31.79 -50.58 -1.14
N GLN A 231 -31.69 -51.24 -2.30
CA GLN A 231 -30.84 -50.79 -3.40
C GLN A 231 -31.28 -49.43 -3.97
N ASN A 232 -32.59 -49.20 -4.11
CA ASN A 232 -33.12 -47.91 -4.54
C ASN A 232 -32.83 -46.80 -3.52
N GLN A 233 -32.95 -47.09 -2.23
CA GLN A 233 -32.59 -46.14 -1.16
C GLN A 233 -31.09 -45.84 -1.17
N GLU A 234 -30.24 -46.84 -1.37
CA GLU A 234 -28.79 -46.66 -1.47
C GLU A 234 -28.40 -45.84 -2.71
N MET A 235 -28.99 -46.13 -3.88
CA MET A 235 -28.78 -45.32 -5.09
C MET A 235 -29.26 -43.88 -4.91
N ARG A 236 -30.42 -43.67 -4.27
CA ARG A 236 -30.91 -42.32 -3.94
C ARG A 236 -29.95 -41.57 -3.04
N LYS A 237 -29.44 -42.24 -2.00
CA LYS A 237 -28.46 -41.66 -1.08
C LYS A 237 -27.16 -41.29 -1.79
N ASN A 238 -26.62 -42.17 -2.64
CA ASN A 238 -25.40 -41.88 -3.40
C ASN A 238 -25.60 -40.73 -4.39
N LEU A 239 -26.78 -40.62 -5.02
CA LEU A 239 -27.12 -39.48 -5.87
C LEU A 239 -27.23 -38.19 -5.06
N GLU A 240 -27.86 -38.23 -3.88
CA GLU A 240 -27.94 -37.08 -2.98
C GLU A 240 -26.55 -36.63 -2.51
N GLU A 241 -25.68 -37.57 -2.12
CA GLU A 241 -24.29 -37.28 -1.78
C GLU A 241 -23.52 -36.66 -2.95
N SER A 242 -23.72 -37.18 -4.17
CA SER A 242 -23.09 -36.63 -5.38
C SER A 242 -23.60 -35.21 -5.72
N VAL A 243 -24.89 -34.93 -5.53
CA VAL A 243 -25.45 -33.58 -5.68
C VAL A 243 -24.87 -32.64 -4.63
N GLN A 244 -24.78 -33.05 -3.37
CA GLN A 244 -24.15 -32.25 -2.31
C GLN A 244 -22.66 -31.97 -2.59
N GLU A 245 -21.92 -32.93 -3.14
CA GLU A 245 -20.53 -32.71 -3.58
C GLU A 245 -20.45 -31.72 -4.74
N MET A 246 -21.38 -31.80 -5.70
CA MET A 246 -21.46 -30.86 -6.82
C MET A 246 -21.82 -29.44 -6.35
N GLU A 247 -22.72 -29.30 -5.39
CA GLU A 247 -23.06 -28.01 -4.75
C GLU A 247 -21.84 -27.43 -4.02
N LYS A 248 -21.10 -28.24 -3.25
CA LYS A 248 -19.86 -27.81 -2.59
C LYS A 248 -18.81 -27.33 -3.59
N MET A 249 -18.60 -28.09 -4.68
CA MET A 249 -17.67 -27.66 -5.74
C MET A 249 -18.14 -26.38 -6.44
N THR A 250 -19.44 -26.19 -6.61
CA THR A 250 -20.01 -24.96 -7.17
C THR A 250 -19.79 -23.76 -6.26
N ASP A 251 -19.96 -23.94 -4.95
CA ASP A 251 -19.66 -22.92 -3.93
C ASP A 251 -18.17 -22.59 -3.88
N GLU A 252 -17.28 -23.59 -3.96
CA GLU A 252 -15.84 -23.39 -4.05
C GLU A 252 -15.44 -22.66 -5.33
N TYR A 253 -16.07 -22.99 -6.47
CA TYR A 253 -15.87 -22.28 -7.72
C TYR A 253 -16.31 -20.82 -7.62
N ASN A 254 -17.46 -20.54 -7.00
CA ASN A 254 -17.95 -19.18 -6.79
C ASN A 254 -17.02 -18.39 -5.85
N LYS A 255 -16.51 -19.01 -4.78
CA LYS A 255 -15.50 -18.40 -3.90
C LYS A 255 -14.21 -18.09 -4.65
N MET A 256 -13.71 -19.04 -5.45
CA MET A 256 -12.53 -18.85 -6.27
C MET A 256 -12.74 -17.71 -7.28
N LYS A 257 -13.90 -17.66 -7.93
CA LYS A 257 -14.28 -16.58 -8.85
C LYS A 257 -14.27 -15.21 -8.16
N LEU A 258 -14.78 -15.11 -6.93
CA LEU A 258 -14.73 -13.88 -6.15
C LEU A 258 -13.29 -13.49 -5.79
N ILE A 259 -12.46 -14.43 -5.38
CA ILE A 259 -11.04 -14.19 -5.07
C ILE A 259 -10.29 -13.70 -6.32
N VAL A 260 -10.54 -14.31 -7.48
CA VAL A 260 -9.96 -13.87 -8.76
C VAL A 260 -10.39 -12.44 -9.09
N GLN A 261 -11.69 -12.12 -8.96
CA GLN A 261 -12.18 -10.75 -9.18
C GLN A 261 -11.54 -9.74 -8.22
N GLN A 262 -11.38 -10.09 -6.94
CA GLN A 262 -10.71 -9.24 -5.95
C GLN A 262 -9.22 -9.05 -6.29
N SER A 263 -8.55 -10.12 -6.73
CA SER A 263 -7.17 -10.09 -7.21
C SER A 263 -7.02 -9.18 -8.43
N ASP A 264 -7.94 -9.25 -9.39
CA ASP A 264 -7.93 -8.39 -10.58
C ASP A 264 -8.09 -6.91 -10.20
N ILE A 265 -9.02 -6.58 -9.29
CA ILE A 265 -9.20 -5.22 -8.79
C ILE A 265 -7.91 -4.70 -8.11
N LEU A 266 -7.28 -5.53 -7.26
CA LEU A 266 -6.03 -5.19 -6.60
C LEU A 266 -4.88 -5.01 -7.61
N MET A 267 -4.79 -5.89 -8.61
CA MET A 267 -3.80 -5.78 -9.70
C MET A 267 -3.98 -4.49 -10.50
N ASP A 268 -5.21 -4.06 -10.77
CA ASP A 268 -5.50 -2.80 -11.45
C ASP A 268 -5.15 -1.58 -10.58
N GLN A 269 -5.38 -1.65 -9.27
CA GLN A 269 -4.93 -0.61 -8.33
C GLN A 269 -3.41 -0.50 -8.31
N LEU A 270 -2.69 -1.62 -8.17
CA LEU A 270 -1.23 -1.65 -8.24
C LEU A 270 -0.67 -1.15 -9.58
N ARG A 271 -1.37 -1.43 -10.69
CA ARG A 271 -0.99 -0.91 -12.01
C ARG A 271 -1.12 0.61 -12.07
N LYS A 272 -2.21 1.19 -11.53
CA LYS A 272 -2.41 2.64 -11.44
C LYS A 272 -1.37 3.31 -10.56
N GLU A 273 -1.07 2.75 -9.39
CA GLU A 273 -0.01 3.27 -8.50
C GLU A 273 1.36 3.22 -9.17
N LYS A 274 1.70 2.11 -9.84
CA LYS A 274 2.94 1.99 -10.61
C LYS A 274 3.04 3.05 -11.70
N GLU A 275 1.95 3.34 -12.42
CA GLU A 275 1.92 4.41 -13.41
C GLU A 275 2.11 5.79 -12.76
N GLN A 276 1.47 6.06 -11.62
CA GLN A 276 1.67 7.30 -10.86
C GLN A 276 3.12 7.47 -10.40
N TYR A 277 3.74 6.44 -9.82
CA TYR A 277 5.15 6.49 -9.44
C TYR A 277 6.07 6.67 -10.64
N LYS A 278 5.75 6.04 -11.78
CA LYS A 278 6.49 6.25 -13.02
C LYS A 278 6.40 7.71 -13.50
N PHE A 279 5.23 8.35 -13.39
CA PHE A 279 5.07 9.77 -13.69
C PHE A 279 5.87 10.65 -12.71
N GLN A 280 5.84 10.36 -11.41
CA GLN A 280 6.64 11.10 -10.41
C GLN A 280 8.14 10.98 -10.67
N VAL A 281 8.63 9.78 -10.98
CA VAL A 281 10.04 9.54 -11.33
C VAL A 281 10.41 10.30 -12.60
N GLN A 282 9.53 10.30 -13.61
CA GLN A 282 9.74 11.05 -14.85
C GLN A 282 9.80 12.56 -14.57
N GLU A 283 8.86 13.09 -13.78
CA GLU A 283 8.83 14.51 -13.38
C GLU A 283 10.08 14.92 -12.60
N LEU A 284 10.50 14.12 -11.61
CA LEU A 284 11.75 14.36 -10.87
C LEU A 284 12.98 14.26 -11.77
N SER A 285 13.00 13.33 -12.73
CA SER A 285 14.09 13.21 -13.70
C SER A 285 14.16 14.44 -14.61
N ASP A 286 13.01 14.96 -15.04
CA ASP A 286 12.94 16.14 -15.88
C ASP A 286 13.29 17.42 -15.09
N GLN A 287 12.90 17.51 -13.80
CA GLN A 287 13.37 18.58 -12.90
C GLN A 287 14.89 18.51 -12.68
N LEU A 288 15.47 17.31 -12.51
CA LEU A 288 16.92 17.15 -12.36
C LEU A 288 17.66 17.56 -13.64
N LYS A 289 17.13 17.20 -14.82
CA LYS A 289 17.69 17.65 -16.10
C LYS A 289 17.62 19.16 -16.23
N ALA A 290 16.48 19.77 -15.92
CA ALA A 290 16.34 21.22 -15.95
C ALA A 290 17.34 21.93 -15.01
N LYS A 291 17.58 21.37 -13.81
CA LYS A 291 18.60 21.88 -12.89
C LYS A 291 20.03 21.75 -13.42
N ASN A 292 20.35 20.62 -14.04
CA ASN A 292 21.65 20.45 -14.69
C ASN A 292 21.84 21.43 -15.86
N GLU A 293 20.79 21.68 -16.65
CA GLU A 293 20.80 22.68 -17.74
C GLU A 293 20.95 24.12 -17.20
N GLU A 294 20.45 24.42 -16.00
CA GLU A 294 20.67 25.69 -15.30
C GLU A 294 22.12 25.85 -14.79
N ASP A 295 22.81 24.75 -14.48
CA ASP A 295 24.21 24.77 -14.03
C ASP A 295 25.20 24.98 -15.19
N ASP A 296 24.87 24.57 -16.41
CA ASP A 296 25.70 24.78 -17.61
C ASP A 296 26.13 26.25 -17.85
N PRO A 297 25.25 27.27 -17.81
CA PRO A 297 25.65 28.66 -17.96
C PRO A 297 26.53 29.15 -16.80
N LEU A 298 26.33 28.63 -15.58
CA LEU A 298 27.20 28.93 -14.45
C LEU A 298 28.59 28.35 -14.68
N MET A 299 28.68 27.09 -15.10
CA MET A 299 29.94 26.43 -15.45
C MET A 299 30.65 27.14 -16.60
N ALA A 300 29.91 27.60 -17.61
CA ALA A 300 30.47 28.41 -18.70
C ALA A 300 31.03 29.75 -18.19
N ALA A 301 30.31 30.44 -17.29
CA ALA A 301 30.77 31.69 -16.69
C ALA A 301 32.01 31.50 -15.79
N VAL A 302 32.04 30.44 -14.99
CA VAL A 302 33.21 30.08 -14.17
C VAL A 302 34.40 29.74 -15.06
N ASN A 303 34.21 28.92 -16.10
CA ASN A 303 35.28 28.63 -17.07
C ASN A 303 35.80 29.89 -17.74
N ALA A 304 34.91 30.83 -18.13
CA ALA A 304 35.34 32.12 -18.68
C ALA A 304 36.19 32.93 -17.67
N LYS A 305 35.81 32.95 -16.39
CA LYS A 305 36.61 33.61 -15.33
C LYS A 305 37.95 32.91 -15.08
N VAL A 306 37.97 31.58 -15.11
CA VAL A 306 39.21 30.81 -15.01
C VAL A 306 40.15 31.14 -16.18
N GLU A 307 39.63 31.25 -17.40
CA GLU A 307 40.42 31.65 -18.56
C GLU A 307 40.89 33.11 -18.48
N GLU A 308 40.08 34.03 -17.95
CA GLU A 308 40.53 35.40 -17.65
C GLU A 308 41.69 35.40 -16.64
N TRP A 309 41.59 34.64 -15.55
CA TRP A 309 42.66 34.54 -14.55
C TRP A 309 43.91 33.87 -15.08
N LYS A 310 43.79 32.82 -15.91
CA LYS A 310 44.94 32.23 -16.60
C LYS A 310 45.67 33.26 -17.45
N LYS A 311 44.94 34.09 -18.21
CA LYS A 311 45.55 35.17 -19.01
C LYS A 311 46.25 36.22 -18.15
N ILE A 312 45.65 36.59 -17.02
CA ILE A 312 46.29 37.52 -16.06
C ILE A 312 47.54 36.90 -15.47
N LEU A 313 47.49 35.62 -15.08
CA LEU A 313 48.62 34.89 -14.53
C LEU A 313 49.77 34.83 -15.53
N THR A 314 49.50 34.44 -16.79
CA THR A 314 50.53 34.42 -17.84
C THR A 314 51.12 35.80 -18.07
N SER A 315 50.29 36.85 -18.08
CA SER A 315 50.79 38.24 -18.20
C SER A 315 51.66 38.66 -17.02
N LYS A 316 51.36 38.19 -15.79
CA LYS A 316 52.20 38.47 -14.61
C LYS A 316 53.47 37.64 -14.59
N ASP A 317 53.44 36.41 -15.10
CA ASP A 317 54.64 35.61 -15.30
C ASP A 317 55.57 36.25 -16.34
N ASP A 318 55.01 36.81 -17.41
CA ASP A 318 55.77 37.58 -18.40
C ASP A 318 56.42 38.83 -17.78
N GLU A 319 55.66 39.63 -17.00
CA GLU A 319 56.21 40.78 -16.26
C GLU A 319 57.31 40.35 -15.26
N LEU A 320 57.10 39.25 -14.54
CA LEU A 320 58.11 38.69 -13.63
C LEU A 320 59.37 38.28 -14.38
N PHE A 321 59.23 37.69 -15.56
CA PHE A 321 60.36 37.33 -16.41
C PHE A 321 61.14 38.58 -16.84
N GLU A 322 60.45 39.65 -17.25
CA GLU A 322 61.08 40.94 -17.57
C GLU A 322 61.83 41.52 -16.36
N TYR A 323 61.22 41.52 -15.18
CA TYR A 323 61.87 41.99 -13.94
C TYR A 323 63.07 41.12 -13.55
N GLN A 324 62.97 39.80 -13.68
CA GLN A 324 64.09 38.89 -13.44
C GLN A 324 65.25 39.16 -14.42
N GLN A 325 64.95 39.41 -15.69
CA GLN A 325 65.96 39.76 -16.69
C GLN A 325 66.59 41.12 -16.39
N MET A 326 65.81 42.13 -15.98
CA MET A 326 66.35 43.42 -15.58
C MET A 326 67.25 43.31 -14.34
N LEU A 327 66.85 42.54 -13.33
CA LEU A 327 67.67 42.26 -12.14
C LEU A 327 68.96 41.54 -12.51
N PHE A 328 68.89 40.56 -13.42
CA PHE A 328 70.07 39.87 -13.93
C PHE A 328 71.03 40.86 -14.61
N ASN A 329 70.52 41.70 -15.51
CA ASN A 329 71.31 42.71 -16.22
C ASN A 329 71.93 43.74 -15.26
N LEU A 330 71.19 44.19 -14.23
CA LEU A 330 71.71 45.08 -13.21
C LEU A 330 72.80 44.40 -12.37
N LYS A 331 72.59 43.13 -11.98
CA LYS A 331 73.58 42.35 -11.25
C LYS A 331 74.85 42.13 -12.05
N GLU A 332 74.75 41.89 -13.35
CA GLU A 332 75.91 41.83 -14.25
C GLU A 332 76.61 43.19 -14.37
N LYS A 333 75.87 44.29 -14.52
CA LYS A 333 76.45 45.64 -14.52
C LYS A 333 77.18 45.98 -13.23
N VAL A 334 76.63 45.58 -12.08
CA VAL A 334 77.28 45.74 -10.77
C VAL A 334 78.56 44.91 -10.71
N LYS A 335 78.53 43.63 -11.12
CA LYS A 335 79.75 42.80 -11.20
C LYS A 335 80.81 43.40 -12.12
N MET A 336 80.42 43.94 -13.28
CA MET A 336 81.35 44.61 -14.18
C MET A 336 81.95 45.88 -13.56
N ALA A 337 81.13 46.69 -12.87
CA ALA A 337 81.60 47.87 -12.16
C ALA A 337 82.51 47.52 -10.96
N GLU A 338 82.21 46.46 -10.22
CA GLU A 338 83.07 45.93 -9.15
C GLU A 338 84.44 45.48 -9.72
N LEU A 339 84.44 44.74 -10.84
CA LEU A 339 85.68 44.36 -11.53
C LEU A 339 86.49 45.58 -12.02
N ASP A 340 85.82 46.63 -12.48
CA ASP A 340 86.48 47.87 -12.89
C ASP A 340 87.06 48.65 -11.69
N VAL A 341 86.35 48.69 -10.55
CA VAL A 341 86.85 49.28 -9.29
C VAL A 341 88.04 48.48 -8.77
N ASP A 342 87.98 47.16 -8.78
CA ASP A 342 89.10 46.30 -8.38
C ASP A 342 90.30 46.47 -9.32
N ARG A 343 90.07 46.59 -10.63
CA ARG A 343 91.13 46.90 -11.59
C ARG A 343 91.77 48.26 -11.32
N ASN A 344 90.96 49.29 -11.03
CA ASN A 344 91.45 50.61 -10.68
C ASN A 344 92.20 50.61 -9.34
N ASN A 345 91.71 49.88 -8.34
CA ASN A 345 92.37 49.70 -7.05
C ASN A 345 93.71 48.97 -7.20
N VAL A 346 93.77 47.91 -8.01
CA VAL A 346 95.02 47.20 -8.33
C VAL A 346 96.00 48.12 -9.07
N MET A 347 95.52 48.95 -10.00
CA MET A 347 96.37 49.95 -10.67
C MET A 347 96.89 51.01 -9.71
N ALA A 348 96.04 51.52 -8.81
CA ALA A 348 96.42 52.48 -7.77
C ALA A 348 97.42 51.86 -6.77
N LEU A 349 97.22 50.60 -6.38
CA LEU A 349 98.15 49.85 -5.53
C LEU A 349 99.48 49.56 -6.24
N GLN A 350 99.47 49.22 -7.54
CA GLN A 350 100.69 49.09 -8.34
C GLN A 350 101.44 50.42 -8.44
N GLN A 351 100.73 51.53 -8.61
CA GLN A 351 101.33 52.86 -8.64
C GLN A 351 101.89 53.26 -7.27
N GLY A 352 101.12 53.05 -6.21
CA GLY A 352 101.57 53.27 -4.83
C GLY A 352 102.74 52.35 -4.44
N MET A 353 102.80 51.13 -4.96
CA MET A 353 103.95 50.23 -4.81
C MET A 353 105.17 50.81 -5.52
N LYS A 354 105.04 51.27 -6.78
CA LYS A 354 106.16 51.92 -7.50
C LYS A 354 106.66 53.18 -6.79
N GLU A 355 105.76 53.98 -6.22
CA GLU A 355 106.09 55.17 -5.43
C GLU A 355 106.74 54.81 -4.09
N ARG A 356 106.22 53.79 -3.39
CA ARG A 356 106.85 53.22 -2.19
C ARG A 356 108.23 52.65 -2.50
N ASP A 357 108.42 51.96 -3.62
CA ASP A 357 109.72 51.44 -4.06
C ASP A 357 110.69 52.56 -4.44
N ALA A 358 110.19 53.67 -5.00
CA ALA A 358 110.98 54.87 -5.21
C ALA A 358 111.36 55.55 -3.88
N GLN A 359 110.42 55.62 -2.92
CA GLN A 359 110.68 56.10 -1.57
C GLN A 359 111.64 55.18 -0.81
N ILE A 360 111.52 53.86 -0.94
CA ILE A 360 112.44 52.89 -0.32
C ILE A 360 113.82 53.06 -0.93
N ARG A 361 113.94 53.25 -2.25
CA ARG A 361 115.23 53.58 -2.88
C ARG A 361 115.83 54.88 -2.33
N LEU A 362 115.05 55.95 -2.30
CA LEU A 362 115.47 57.24 -1.72
C LEU A 362 115.83 57.11 -0.24
N LEU A 363 115.04 56.38 0.56
CA LEU A 363 115.29 56.14 1.97
C LEU A 363 116.48 55.20 2.18
N THR A 364 116.75 54.27 1.27
CA THR A 364 117.94 53.41 1.34
C THR A 364 119.18 54.23 1.05
N GLU A 365 119.09 55.14 0.08
CA GLU A 365 120.14 56.10 -0.26
C GLU A 365 120.34 57.13 0.87
N GLN A 366 119.26 57.59 1.49
CA GLN A 366 119.30 58.42 2.70
C GLN A 366 119.77 57.64 3.92
N ILE A 367 119.45 56.36 4.08
CA ILE A 367 119.99 55.52 5.16
C ILE A 367 121.46 55.27 4.91
N GLU A 368 121.93 55.12 3.67
CA GLU A 368 123.35 55.03 3.37
C GLU A 368 124.06 56.35 3.69
N GLN A 369 123.43 57.49 3.42
CA GLN A 369 123.89 58.81 3.85
C GLN A 369 123.82 58.98 5.38
N TYR A 370 122.74 58.54 6.03
CA TYR A 370 122.54 58.58 7.47
C TYR A 370 123.33 57.53 8.20
N THR A 371 123.81 56.47 7.57
CA THR A 371 124.77 55.55 8.20
C THR A 371 126.13 56.26 8.25
N LYS A 372 126.49 56.97 7.17
CA LYS A 372 127.65 57.89 7.14
C LYS A 372 127.48 59.08 8.09
N GLU A 373 126.26 59.53 8.38
CA GLU A 373 125.97 60.57 9.38
C GLU A 373 125.65 60.02 10.77
N MET A 374 125.28 58.76 10.97
CA MET A 374 125.05 58.09 12.26
C MET A 374 126.37 57.65 12.87
N GLU A 375 127.37 57.33 12.04
CA GLU A 375 128.76 57.35 12.47
C GLU A 375 129.17 58.75 13.02
N LYS A 376 128.58 59.83 12.48
CA LYS A 376 128.78 61.20 12.99
C LYS A 376 127.83 61.59 14.14
N ASN A 377 126.62 61.05 14.20
CA ASN A 377 125.57 61.36 15.18
C ASN A 377 125.57 60.41 16.37
N ALA A 378 126.28 59.27 16.33
CA ALA A 378 126.66 58.56 17.55
C ALA A 378 127.48 59.47 18.49
N LEU A 379 128.18 60.46 17.93
CA LEU A 379 128.85 61.53 18.69
C LEU A 379 127.89 62.60 19.23
N ILE A 380 126.64 62.68 18.72
CA ILE A 380 125.66 63.74 19.04
C ILE A 380 124.45 63.19 19.83
N ILE A 381 124.17 61.89 19.75
CA ILE A 381 123.17 61.17 20.57
C ILE A 381 123.64 60.96 22.02
N GLU A 382 124.94 61.11 22.28
CA GLU A 382 125.43 61.30 23.65
C GLU A 382 125.00 62.66 24.23
N GLU A 383 124.75 63.67 23.37
CA GLU A 383 124.40 65.04 23.79
C GLU A 383 122.89 65.29 23.98
N LEU A 384 122.00 64.48 23.38
CA LEU A 384 120.55 64.74 23.36
C LEU A 384 119.69 63.60 23.95
N LYS A 385 120.22 62.91 24.97
CA LYS A 385 119.47 62.02 25.87
C LYS A 385 118.90 62.73 27.11
N ASN A 386 118.98 64.05 27.14
CA ASN A 386 118.31 64.89 28.13
C ASN A 386 117.17 65.62 27.43
N GLU A 387 115.96 65.04 27.48
CA GLU A 387 114.67 65.73 27.67
C GLU A 387 113.47 64.85 27.25
N LEU A 388 112.81 64.28 28.29
CA LEU A 388 111.35 64.37 28.52
C LEU A 388 110.41 63.88 27.38
N GLN A 389 109.91 62.64 27.36
CA GLN A 389 108.77 62.07 28.12
C GLN A 389 107.51 62.94 28.40
N LYS A 390 106.40 62.51 27.76
CA LYS A 390 104.97 62.44 28.20
C LYS A 390 104.14 63.73 28.10
N ASP A 391 102.82 63.72 27.81
CA ASP A 391 101.76 62.94 28.47
C ASP A 391 100.38 62.92 27.74
N LYS A 392 99.43 62.12 28.29
CA LYS A 392 98.02 61.84 27.87
C LYS A 392 96.94 62.71 28.56
N GLY A 393 95.69 62.71 28.04
CA GLY A 393 94.47 62.93 28.87
C GLY A 393 93.08 62.99 28.14
N PRO A 394 91.91 62.65 28.79
CA PRO A 394 90.58 62.34 28.19
C PRO A 394 89.37 63.20 28.70
N SER A 395 88.09 62.88 28.35
CA SER A 395 86.86 63.45 28.99
C SER A 395 85.56 62.61 28.88
N SER A 396 84.67 62.88 29.86
CA SER A 396 83.39 62.32 30.33
C SER A 396 82.12 62.93 29.66
N LEU A 397 80.94 62.36 29.99
CA LEU A 397 79.64 63.02 30.31
C LEU A 397 78.39 62.53 29.54
N ALA A 398 78.50 61.64 28.55
CA ALA A 398 77.34 61.10 27.80
C ALA A 398 76.65 59.89 28.46
N GLN A 399 77.19 59.38 29.56
CA GLN A 399 76.80 58.09 30.14
C GLN A 399 75.56 58.14 31.04
N GLN A 400 75.12 59.33 31.48
CA GLN A 400 74.16 59.45 32.58
C GLN A 400 72.69 59.49 32.12
N ASN A 401 72.39 60.07 30.95
CA ASN A 401 71.01 60.13 30.42
C ASN A 401 70.53 58.80 29.81
N ARG A 402 71.46 57.92 29.44
CA ARG A 402 71.16 56.59 28.86
C ARG A 402 70.58 55.61 29.88
N ILE A 403 70.71 55.92 31.17
CA ILE A 403 70.32 55.03 32.28
C ILE A 403 68.80 55.11 32.55
N GLY A 404 68.17 56.26 32.36
CA GLY A 404 66.73 56.44 32.61
C GLY A 404 65.83 55.75 31.58
N GLU A 405 66.13 55.90 30.28
CA GLU A 405 65.38 55.23 29.20
C GLU A 405 65.49 53.70 29.26
N MET A 406 66.55 53.17 29.88
CA MET A 406 66.69 51.72 30.10
C MET A 406 65.75 51.20 31.19
N GLN A 407 65.33 52.03 32.14
CA GLN A 407 64.49 51.59 33.27
C GLN A 407 63.00 51.46 32.91
N GLU A 408 62.46 52.31 32.03
CA GLU A 408 61.07 52.17 31.54
C GLU A 408 60.92 51.00 30.56
N LYS A 409 61.90 50.79 29.66
CA LYS A 409 61.94 49.62 28.78
C LYS A 409 62.01 48.31 29.56
N LEU A 410 62.69 48.31 30.71
CA LEU A 410 62.76 47.17 31.61
C LEU A 410 61.38 46.74 32.14
N LYS A 411 60.54 47.68 32.58
CA LYS A 411 59.20 47.37 33.13
C LYS A 411 58.24 46.80 32.07
N LEU A 412 58.24 47.37 30.86
CA LEU A 412 57.36 46.92 29.79
C LEU A 412 57.79 45.54 29.23
N LEU A 413 59.10 45.26 29.26
CA LEU A 413 59.62 43.91 28.96
C LEU A 413 59.28 42.91 30.07
N GLU A 414 59.20 43.35 31.33
CA GLU A 414 58.85 42.48 32.47
C GLU A 414 57.38 42.03 32.45
N GLU A 415 56.43 42.90 32.07
CA GLU A 415 55.02 42.52 31.88
C GLU A 415 54.83 41.57 30.70
N ARG A 416 55.50 41.84 29.58
CA ARG A 416 55.49 40.96 28.41
C ARG A 416 56.17 39.60 28.67
N ALA A 417 57.19 39.59 29.53
CA ALA A 417 57.83 38.35 29.97
C ALA A 417 56.89 37.49 30.83
N LYS A 418 56.06 38.09 31.70
CA LYS A 418 55.05 37.37 32.50
C LYS A 418 53.92 36.79 31.66
N GLU A 419 53.47 37.50 30.62
CA GLU A 419 52.49 36.95 29.67
C GLU A 419 53.07 35.81 28.84
N ALA A 420 54.33 35.97 28.38
CA ALA A 420 55.06 34.90 27.69
C ALA A 420 55.27 33.68 28.60
N GLU A 421 55.59 33.89 29.89
CA GLU A 421 55.74 32.84 30.89
C GLU A 421 54.44 32.04 31.09
N LYS A 422 53.28 32.70 31.25
CA LYS A 422 51.98 32.01 31.33
C LYS A 422 51.64 31.22 30.06
N SER A 423 51.95 31.77 28.88
CA SER A 423 51.75 31.04 27.62
C SER A 423 52.70 29.85 27.47
N ALA A 424 53.93 29.97 27.97
CA ALA A 424 54.91 28.90 28.00
C ALA A 424 54.52 27.81 29.01
N GLU A 425 53.97 28.17 30.17
CA GLU A 425 53.44 27.21 31.15
C GLU A 425 52.29 26.38 30.58
N LEU A 426 51.36 27.00 29.86
CA LEU A 426 50.27 26.27 29.19
C LEU A 426 50.81 25.34 28.09
N ALA A 427 51.74 25.83 27.27
CA ALA A 427 52.38 25.02 26.24
C ALA A 427 53.23 23.88 26.84
N GLU A 428 53.89 24.10 27.96
CA GLU A 428 54.65 23.08 28.68
C GLU A 428 53.74 22.05 29.35
N ALA A 429 52.57 22.47 29.87
CA ALA A 429 51.56 21.54 30.39
C ALA A 429 51.04 20.61 29.29
N ASP A 430 50.67 21.17 28.12
CA ASP A 430 50.24 20.39 26.96
C ASP A 430 51.37 19.47 26.45
N ALA A 431 52.60 19.97 26.37
CA ALA A 431 53.76 19.16 25.99
C ALA A 431 54.01 18.01 26.98
N ARG A 432 53.87 18.24 28.30
CA ARG A 432 54.00 17.20 29.33
C ARG A 432 52.90 16.15 29.23
N GLU A 433 51.67 16.54 28.89
CA GLU A 433 50.59 15.58 28.65
C GLU A 433 50.89 14.71 27.42
N LYS A 434 51.37 15.33 26.33
CA LYS A 434 51.78 14.60 25.13
C LYS A 434 53.00 13.71 25.34
N ASP A 435 53.97 14.14 26.13
CA ASP A 435 55.11 13.30 26.52
C ASP A 435 54.63 12.10 27.36
N LYS A 436 53.64 12.28 28.23
CA LYS A 436 53.04 11.18 29.00
C LYS A 436 52.34 10.17 28.08
N GLU A 437 51.50 10.64 27.15
CA GLU A 437 50.87 9.79 26.13
C GLU A 437 51.92 9.01 25.30
N LEU A 438 53.01 9.69 24.91
CA LEU A 438 54.12 9.09 24.16
C LEU A 438 54.84 8.02 24.99
N ILE A 439 55.12 8.28 26.27
CA ILE A 439 55.75 7.30 27.17
C ILE A 439 54.86 6.06 27.33
N GLU A 440 53.55 6.24 27.47
CA GLU A 440 52.58 5.14 27.56
C GLU A 440 52.50 4.33 26.25
N ALA A 441 52.58 4.99 25.08
CA ALA A 441 52.65 4.34 23.78
C ALA A 441 53.97 3.57 23.58
N LEU A 442 55.11 4.16 23.95
CA LEU A 442 56.43 3.51 23.90
C LEU A 442 56.52 2.33 24.87
N LYS A 443 55.86 2.43 26.03
CA LYS A 443 55.74 1.30 26.97
C LYS A 443 54.96 0.16 26.34
N ARG A 444 53.77 0.43 25.78
CA ARG A 444 53.00 -0.57 25.03
C ARG A 444 53.82 -1.20 23.91
N MET A 445 54.51 -0.39 23.10
CA MET A 445 55.38 -0.88 22.02
C MET A 445 56.49 -1.82 22.52
N ARG A 446 57.15 -1.49 23.64
CA ARG A 446 58.12 -2.38 24.28
C ARG A 446 57.48 -3.67 24.79
N ASP A 447 56.30 -3.59 25.39
CA ASP A 447 55.58 -4.77 25.88
C ASP A 447 55.16 -5.70 24.72
N TYR A 448 54.82 -5.14 23.54
CA TYR A 448 54.64 -5.89 22.28
C TYR A 448 55.93 -6.56 21.80
N GLU A 449 57.04 -5.80 21.75
CA GLU A 449 58.35 -6.31 21.32
C GLU A 449 58.89 -7.41 22.26
N MET A 450 58.55 -7.32 23.55
CA MET A 450 58.87 -8.32 24.57
C MET A 450 57.93 -9.54 24.53
N GLY A 451 56.88 -9.51 23.71
CA GLY A 451 55.88 -10.58 23.61
C GLY A 451 55.00 -10.76 24.85
N ILE A 452 55.05 -9.81 25.80
CA ILE A 452 54.23 -9.79 27.01
C ILE A 452 52.84 -9.25 26.67
N TYR A 453 52.77 -8.24 25.81
CA TYR A 453 51.51 -7.74 25.25
C TYR A 453 51.27 -8.43 23.90
N GLY A 454 50.40 -9.44 23.92
CA GLY A 454 50.11 -10.28 22.76
C GLY A 454 49.13 -9.62 21.77
N LEU A 455 49.09 -10.15 20.54
CA LEU A 455 48.07 -9.78 19.55
C LEU A 455 46.64 -9.93 20.11
N GLU A 456 46.42 -10.88 21.02
CA GLU A 456 45.14 -11.11 21.66
C GLU A 456 44.72 -9.95 22.58
N GLU A 457 45.65 -9.41 23.38
CA GLU A 457 45.41 -8.25 24.25
C GLU A 457 45.17 -6.98 23.42
N ALA A 458 45.92 -6.81 22.32
CA ALA A 458 45.70 -5.74 21.34
C ALA A 458 44.29 -5.76 20.75
N VAL A 459 43.86 -6.94 20.33
CA VAL A 459 42.55 -7.14 19.71
C VAL A 459 41.44 -6.97 20.74
N ALA A 460 41.64 -7.37 22.00
CA ALA A 460 40.71 -7.13 23.09
C ALA A 460 40.55 -5.64 23.40
N GLU A 461 41.66 -4.90 23.53
CA GLU A 461 41.65 -3.45 23.78
C GLU A 461 40.98 -2.69 22.62
N ILE A 462 41.30 -3.03 21.36
CA ILE A 462 40.65 -2.44 20.19
C ILE A 462 39.15 -2.75 20.17
N LYS A 463 38.74 -3.97 20.54
CA LYS A 463 37.31 -4.33 20.62
C LYS A 463 36.60 -3.51 21.69
N ASP A 464 37.21 -3.30 22.85
CA ASP A 464 36.61 -2.55 23.95
C ASP A 464 36.56 -1.04 23.68
N LEU A 465 37.62 -0.47 23.09
CA LEU A 465 37.61 0.91 22.60
C LEU A 465 36.57 1.13 21.49
N LYS A 466 36.40 0.16 20.58
CA LYS A 466 35.32 0.21 19.57
C LYS A 466 33.93 0.16 20.22
N LYS A 467 33.72 -0.63 21.28
CA LYS A 467 32.46 -0.63 22.03
C LYS A 467 32.21 0.72 22.71
N GLN A 468 33.22 1.28 23.38
CA GLN A 468 33.11 2.59 24.03
C GLN A 468 32.85 3.72 23.02
N THR A 469 33.44 3.64 21.83
CA THR A 469 33.19 4.60 20.74
C THR A 469 31.74 4.50 20.28
N LYS A 470 31.22 3.29 20.04
CA LYS A 470 29.80 3.09 19.68
C LYS A 470 28.82 3.59 20.75
N ILE A 471 29.14 3.39 22.03
CA ILE A 471 28.32 3.89 23.14
C ILE A 471 28.31 5.43 23.13
N ARG A 472 29.48 6.05 23.03
CA ARG A 472 29.60 7.52 22.95
C ARG A 472 28.90 8.08 21.71
N ASP A 473 29.03 7.43 20.55
CA ASP A 473 28.34 7.86 19.32
C ASP A 473 26.82 7.80 19.50
N HIS A 474 26.31 6.75 20.15
CA HIS A 474 24.88 6.65 20.46
C HIS A 474 24.41 7.72 21.48
N GLU A 475 25.21 8.02 22.50
CA GLU A 475 24.95 9.10 23.44
C GLU A 475 24.94 10.47 22.74
N ILE A 476 25.90 10.70 21.83
CA ILE A 476 25.95 11.91 20.99
C ILE A 476 24.70 12.00 20.12
N GLU A 477 24.25 10.91 19.49
CA GLU A 477 23.02 10.90 18.70
C GLU A 477 21.77 11.22 19.55
N ILE A 478 21.69 10.71 20.78
CA ILE A 478 20.61 11.04 21.72
C ILE A 478 20.66 12.52 22.07
N LEU A 479 21.84 13.05 22.42
CA LEU A 479 22.02 14.46 22.75
C LEU A 479 21.70 15.36 21.55
N ILE A 480 22.06 14.98 20.32
CA ILE A 480 21.68 15.73 19.11
C ILE A 480 20.15 15.76 18.95
N LYS A 481 19.46 14.63 19.17
CA LYS A 481 17.99 14.59 19.12
C LYS A 481 17.37 15.47 20.21
N GLU A 482 17.93 15.47 21.41
CA GLU A 482 17.49 16.33 22.52
C GLU A 482 17.73 17.81 22.22
N VAL A 483 18.91 18.16 21.68
CA VAL A 483 19.24 19.53 21.26
C VAL A 483 18.26 19.99 20.18
N ASN A 484 18.02 19.20 19.14
CA ASN A 484 17.08 19.56 18.08
C ASN A 484 15.65 19.73 18.62
N LYS A 485 15.23 18.88 19.57
CA LYS A 485 13.92 19.01 20.22
C LYS A 485 13.83 20.26 21.08
N LEU A 486 14.89 20.62 21.79
CA LEU A 486 14.97 21.84 22.57
C LEU A 486 15.02 23.07 21.67
N GLU A 487 15.71 23.00 20.53
CA GLU A 487 15.78 24.06 19.53
C GLU A 487 14.41 24.31 18.90
N LEU A 488 13.66 23.27 18.53
CA LEU A 488 12.26 23.40 18.10
C LEU A 488 11.41 24.10 19.17
N LYS A 489 11.51 23.69 20.44
CA LYS A 489 10.78 24.35 21.52
C LYS A 489 11.21 25.81 21.74
N VAL A 490 12.50 26.11 21.56
CA VAL A 490 13.00 27.49 21.62
C VAL A 490 12.41 28.30 20.49
N ASN A 491 12.34 27.76 19.27
CA ASN A 491 11.71 28.41 18.13
C ASN A 491 10.21 28.64 18.39
N ASP A 492 9.47 27.63 18.85
CA ASP A 492 8.05 27.79 19.23
C ASP A 492 7.87 28.92 20.27
N PHE A 493 8.74 28.99 21.29
CA PHE A 493 8.70 30.06 22.28
C PHE A 493 9.13 31.42 21.72
N LEU A 494 10.03 31.46 20.73
CA LEU A 494 10.41 32.69 20.06
C LEU A 494 9.24 33.21 19.22
N ASP A 495 8.58 32.34 18.44
CA ASP A 495 7.42 32.67 17.64
C ASP A 495 6.25 33.18 18.52
N GLU A 496 5.96 32.49 19.63
CA GLU A 496 4.95 32.96 20.60
C GLU A 496 5.33 34.32 21.20
N ASN A 497 6.61 34.54 21.51
CA ASN A 497 7.09 35.82 22.05
C ASN A 497 7.04 36.94 21.01
N GLU A 498 7.30 36.64 19.74
CA GLU A 498 7.11 37.58 18.63
C GLU A 498 5.63 37.96 18.47
N GLU A 499 4.71 36.99 18.50
CA GLU A 499 3.26 37.25 18.43
C GLU A 499 2.79 38.07 19.64
N LEU A 500 3.25 37.75 20.85
CA LEU A 500 2.91 38.50 22.07
C LEU A 500 3.48 39.93 22.03
N ARG A 501 4.68 40.13 21.48
CA ARG A 501 5.26 41.47 21.27
C ARG A 501 4.47 42.26 20.24
N GLU A 502 4.07 41.65 19.13
CA GLU A 502 3.24 42.29 18.09
C GLU A 502 1.88 42.72 18.65
N ARG A 503 1.20 41.85 19.42
CA ARG A 503 -0.07 42.16 20.10
C ARG A 503 0.07 43.34 21.09
N LEU A 504 1.25 43.53 21.67
CA LEU A 504 1.56 44.63 22.58
C LEU A 504 2.13 45.87 21.88
N GLY A 505 2.28 45.84 20.55
CA GLY A 505 2.84 46.93 19.75
C GLY A 505 4.34 47.18 19.98
N LEU A 506 5.07 46.16 20.43
CA LEU A 506 6.50 46.21 20.69
C LEU A 506 7.28 45.60 19.52
N GLU A 507 8.39 46.20 19.15
CA GLU A 507 9.24 45.66 18.08
C GLU A 507 9.91 44.34 18.51
N PRO A 508 9.94 43.29 17.65
CA PRO A 508 10.46 41.97 17.97
C PRO A 508 11.89 41.92 18.54
N LYS A 509 12.73 42.94 18.32
CA LYS A 509 14.15 42.96 18.75
C LYS A 509 14.47 43.97 19.85
N THR A 510 13.49 44.68 20.41
CA THR A 510 13.74 45.65 21.47
C THR A 510 14.10 44.96 22.80
N MET A 511 15.22 45.35 23.43
CA MET A 511 15.59 44.83 24.75
C MET A 511 14.71 45.47 25.83
N ILE A 512 13.82 44.66 26.41
CA ILE A 512 13.02 45.05 27.58
C ILE A 512 13.82 44.72 28.84
N ASP A 513 13.85 45.62 29.84
CA ASP A 513 14.51 45.34 31.12
C ASP A 513 13.74 44.25 31.89
N LEU A 514 14.38 43.08 32.04
CA LEU A 514 13.82 41.92 32.73
C LEU A 514 14.21 41.85 34.21
N ASN A 515 14.90 42.86 34.77
CA ASN A 515 15.36 42.81 36.16
C ASN A 515 14.23 42.66 37.17
N GLU A 516 13.11 43.36 37.00
CA GLU A 516 11.94 43.21 37.88
C GLU A 516 11.31 41.81 37.79
N LEU A 517 11.21 41.26 36.58
CA LEU A 517 10.71 39.90 36.36
C LEU A 517 11.66 38.85 36.97
N ARG A 518 12.97 39.04 36.83
CA ARG A 518 14.01 38.16 37.39
C ARG A 518 13.98 38.19 38.92
N ASN A 519 13.81 39.37 39.51
CA ASN A 519 13.65 39.56 40.95
C ASN A 519 12.36 38.89 41.45
N SER A 520 11.23 39.09 40.75
CA SER A 520 9.94 38.44 41.08
C SER A 520 10.00 36.91 41.00
N LYS A 521 10.64 36.35 39.96
CA LYS A 521 10.84 34.90 39.81
C LYS A 521 11.71 34.33 40.94
N THR A 522 12.78 35.02 41.29
CA THR A 522 13.68 34.61 42.38
C THR A 522 12.95 34.63 43.72
N LEU A 523 12.13 35.66 43.97
CA LEU A 523 11.31 35.77 45.17
C LEU A 523 10.26 34.65 45.25
N LYS A 524 9.54 34.34 44.18
CA LYS A 524 8.57 33.22 44.13
C LYS A 524 9.25 31.87 44.38
N GLN A 525 10.44 31.65 43.80
CA GLN A 525 11.19 30.42 44.04
C GLN A 525 11.63 30.29 45.50
N GLN A 526 12.03 31.39 46.15
CA GLN A 526 12.32 31.40 47.59
C GLN A 526 11.06 31.13 48.42
N GLN A 527 9.91 31.70 48.05
CA GLN A 527 8.63 31.42 48.70
C GLN A 527 8.26 29.94 48.62
N PHE A 528 8.34 29.31 47.44
CA PHE A 528 8.06 27.88 47.30
C PHE A 528 9.05 27.01 48.10
N ARG A 529 10.33 27.39 48.18
CA ARG A 529 11.30 26.69 49.02
C ARG A 529 10.95 26.80 50.51
N ALA A 530 10.54 27.98 50.96
CA ALA A 530 10.11 28.20 52.34
C ALA A 530 8.80 27.45 52.66
N GLU A 531 7.83 27.49 51.75
CA GLU A 531 6.55 26.78 51.88
C GLU A 531 6.76 25.26 51.92
N ASN A 532 7.58 24.70 51.02
CA ASN A 532 7.92 23.28 51.06
C ASN A 532 8.63 22.87 52.36
N GLN A 533 9.47 23.74 52.95
CA GLN A 533 10.07 23.48 54.25
C GLN A 533 9.04 23.49 55.39
N ILE A 534 8.04 24.37 55.34
CA ILE A 534 6.94 24.38 56.32
C ILE A 534 6.10 23.12 56.18
N LEU A 535 5.74 22.73 54.95
CA LEU A 535 4.98 21.51 54.68
C LEU A 535 5.74 20.24 55.10
N LEU A 536 7.05 20.18 54.90
CA LEU A 536 7.87 19.06 55.40
C LEU A 536 7.82 18.94 56.93
N LYS A 537 7.95 20.07 57.65
CA LYS A 537 7.81 20.08 59.11
C LYS A 537 6.40 19.69 59.58
N GLU A 538 5.38 20.10 58.83
CA GLU A 538 4.00 19.70 59.10
C GLU A 538 3.80 18.19 58.91
N ILE A 539 4.38 17.62 57.85
CA ILE A 539 4.37 16.18 57.60
C ILE A 539 5.09 15.44 58.74
N GLU A 540 6.28 15.87 59.14
CA GLU A 540 7.01 15.28 60.27
C GLU A 540 6.17 15.29 61.56
N ARG A 541 5.52 16.41 61.88
CA ARG A 541 4.62 16.50 63.04
C ARG A 541 3.44 15.53 62.94
N LEU A 542 2.79 15.46 61.76
CA LEU A 542 1.67 14.55 61.53
C LEU A 542 2.11 13.08 61.57
N GLU A 543 3.32 12.76 61.15
CA GLU A 543 3.90 11.42 61.28
C GLU A 543 4.17 11.06 62.75
N GLU A 544 4.69 11.99 63.55
CA GLU A 544 4.83 11.82 65.01
C GLU A 544 3.47 11.59 65.69
N GLU A 545 2.47 12.41 65.37
CA GLU A 545 1.09 12.25 65.88
C GLU A 545 0.51 10.88 65.49
N ARG A 546 0.70 10.45 64.23
CA ARG A 546 0.27 9.13 63.77
C ARG A 546 0.96 8.01 64.53
N ILE A 547 2.27 8.11 64.79
CA ILE A 547 3.03 7.11 65.53
C ILE A 547 2.52 7.01 66.96
N GLU A 548 2.24 8.14 67.62
CA GLU A 548 1.73 8.19 68.99
C GLU A 548 0.30 7.59 69.07
N LEU A 549 -0.60 7.96 68.15
CA LEU A 549 -1.93 7.34 68.06
C LEU A 549 -1.85 5.82 67.83
N LYS A 550 -0.92 5.36 66.98
CA LYS A 550 -0.70 3.93 66.75
C LYS A 550 -0.15 3.22 67.99
N LYS A 551 0.61 3.91 68.85
CA LYS A 551 1.07 3.40 70.14
C LYS A 551 -0.08 3.30 71.14
N GLN A 552 -0.95 4.30 71.21
CA GLN A 552 -2.17 4.29 72.03
C GLN A 552 -3.13 3.17 71.64
N ILE A 553 -3.38 2.95 70.34
CA ILE A 553 -4.21 1.84 69.85
C ILE A 553 -3.64 0.48 70.27
N ARG A 554 -2.32 0.29 70.17
CA ARG A 554 -1.67 -0.96 70.62
C ARG A 554 -1.82 -1.17 72.12
N SER A 555 -1.69 -0.12 72.93
CA SER A 555 -1.92 -0.18 74.38
C SER A 555 -3.37 -0.57 74.71
N LEU A 556 -4.35 0.10 74.09
CA LEU A 556 -5.77 -0.18 74.30
C LEU A 556 -6.17 -1.58 73.84
N ALA A 557 -5.61 -2.07 72.72
CA ALA A 557 -5.83 -3.44 72.27
C ALA A 557 -5.25 -4.46 73.26
N GLN A 558 -4.08 -4.20 73.83
CA GLN A 558 -3.47 -5.06 74.84
C GLN A 558 -4.28 -5.07 76.15
N GLU A 559 -4.85 -3.93 76.56
CA GLU A 559 -5.70 -3.82 77.74
C GLU A 559 -7.06 -4.51 77.54
N LYS A 560 -7.72 -4.29 76.39
CA LYS A 560 -8.97 -4.99 76.06
C LYS A 560 -8.78 -6.48 75.87
N GLY A 561 -7.65 -6.92 75.33
CA GLY A 561 -7.28 -8.35 75.27
C GLY A 561 -7.15 -8.97 76.66
N LYS A 562 -6.60 -8.23 77.64
CA LYS A 562 -6.52 -8.66 79.04
C LYS A 562 -7.89 -8.70 79.73
N ILE A 563 -8.82 -7.79 79.40
CA ILE A 563 -10.18 -7.75 79.97
C ILE A 563 -11.08 -8.83 79.35
N ALA A 564 -11.00 -9.06 78.04
CA ALA A 564 -11.75 -10.13 77.36
C ALA A 564 -11.32 -11.53 77.83
N ALA A 565 -10.04 -11.70 78.22
CA ALA A 565 -9.54 -12.93 78.81
C ALA A 565 -10.07 -13.20 80.23
N THR A 566 -10.57 -12.18 80.95
CA THR A 566 -11.02 -12.31 82.34
C THR A 566 -12.54 -12.21 82.54
N SER A 567 -13.33 -11.77 81.56
CA SER A 567 -14.80 -11.52 81.72
C SER A 567 -15.68 -12.16 80.64
N GLY A 568 -15.43 -13.43 80.29
CA GLY A 568 -16.20 -14.19 79.29
C GLY A 568 -17.43 -14.96 79.81
N ARG A 569 -18.09 -14.56 80.90
CA ARG A 569 -19.26 -15.28 81.42
C ARG A 569 -20.27 -14.32 82.06
N GLU A 570 -21.54 -14.41 81.60
CA GLU A 570 -22.70 -13.58 81.96
C GLU A 570 -22.74 -12.24 81.19
N ILE A 571 -23.72 -11.98 80.33
CA ILE A 571 -25.06 -11.52 80.71
C ILE A 571 -26.06 -11.81 79.57
N LEU A 572 -27.03 -12.68 79.86
CA LEU A 572 -28.35 -12.77 79.22
C LEU A 572 -29.38 -12.35 80.26
N LYS A 573 -30.49 -11.76 79.82
CA LYS A 573 -31.70 -11.27 80.54
C LYS A 573 -31.62 -9.76 80.81
N LEU A 574 -32.53 -8.93 80.28
CA LEU A 574 -33.95 -8.84 80.64
C LEU A 574 -34.76 -8.15 79.51
N ASN A 575 -35.93 -8.69 79.09
CA ASN A 575 -36.98 -7.88 78.44
C ASN A 575 -38.36 -8.57 78.42
N GLU A 576 -39.35 -8.06 79.14
CA GLU A 576 -40.76 -8.52 79.14
C GLU A 576 -41.75 -7.33 79.04
N ASN A 577 -41.80 -6.62 77.91
CA ASN A 577 -42.85 -5.61 77.63
C ASN A 577 -43.36 -5.64 76.17
N SER A 578 -43.34 -6.82 75.54
CA SER A 578 -43.42 -6.96 74.08
C SER A 578 -44.82 -7.07 73.48
N ASN A 579 -45.88 -7.37 74.24
CA ASN A 579 -47.08 -7.96 73.60
C ASN A 579 -48.06 -6.98 72.94
N THR A 580 -48.13 -5.71 73.35
CA THR A 580 -48.99 -4.70 72.70
C THR A 580 -48.31 -4.00 71.52
N ASN A 581 -46.98 -3.99 71.47
CA ASN A 581 -46.23 -3.50 70.31
C ASN A 581 -46.17 -4.54 69.17
N ILE A 582 -46.21 -5.84 69.46
CA ILE A 582 -46.17 -6.89 68.43
C ILE A 582 -47.34 -6.79 67.44
N ALA A 583 -48.58 -6.54 67.90
CA ALA A 583 -49.74 -6.49 67.01
C ALA A 583 -49.72 -5.23 66.10
N LYS A 584 -49.30 -4.07 66.62
CA LYS A 584 -49.08 -2.86 65.80
C LYS A 584 -47.91 -3.03 64.85
N LEU A 585 -46.82 -3.66 65.29
CA LEU A 585 -45.67 -4.00 64.44
C LEU A 585 -46.05 -4.98 63.32
N GLN A 586 -46.92 -5.96 63.59
CA GLN A 586 -47.40 -6.90 62.57
C GLN A 586 -48.26 -6.21 61.51
N PHE A 587 -49.16 -5.31 61.90
CA PHE A 587 -49.97 -4.55 60.95
C PHE A 587 -49.13 -3.54 60.14
N LEU A 588 -48.19 -2.84 60.79
CA LEU A 588 -47.23 -1.99 60.09
C LEU A 588 -46.35 -2.80 59.13
N ASN A 589 -45.91 -4.00 59.53
CA ASN A 589 -45.10 -4.88 58.68
C ASN A 589 -45.88 -5.37 57.45
N LEU A 590 -47.18 -5.65 57.58
CA LEU A 590 -48.00 -6.06 56.44
C LEU A 590 -48.14 -4.91 55.42
N ILE A 591 -48.48 -3.71 55.89
CA ILE A 591 -48.55 -2.51 55.03
C ILE A 591 -47.17 -2.19 54.43
N PHE A 592 -46.09 -2.35 55.20
CA PHE A 592 -44.73 -2.16 54.70
C PHE A 592 -44.37 -3.18 53.61
N SER A 593 -44.79 -4.44 53.77
CA SER A 593 -44.57 -5.48 52.76
C SER A 593 -45.36 -5.23 51.46
N GLU A 594 -46.60 -4.76 51.57
CA GLU A 594 -47.45 -4.43 50.42
C GLU A 594 -46.99 -3.14 49.70
N LEU A 595 -46.54 -2.14 50.46
CA LEU A 595 -45.88 -0.95 49.91
C LEU A 595 -44.56 -1.31 49.22
N SER A 596 -43.76 -2.21 49.80
CA SER A 596 -42.51 -2.70 49.19
C SER A 596 -42.77 -3.50 47.90
N GLU A 597 -43.85 -4.27 47.83
CA GLU A 597 -44.29 -4.91 46.59
C GLU A 597 -44.71 -3.90 45.53
N ARG A 598 -45.51 -2.89 45.90
CA ARG A 598 -45.90 -1.82 44.98
C ARG A 598 -44.74 -0.94 44.54
N GLU A 599 -43.77 -0.66 45.40
CA GLU A 599 -42.53 0.01 45.03
C GLU A 599 -41.72 -0.82 44.03
N ARG A 600 -41.59 -2.14 44.26
CA ARG A 600 -40.94 -3.04 43.30
C ARG A 600 -41.64 -3.06 41.94
N ASP A 601 -42.96 -3.08 41.91
CA ASP A 601 -43.71 -3.07 40.65
C ASP A 601 -43.67 -1.72 39.95
N LEU A 602 -43.68 -0.61 40.69
CA LEU A 602 -43.44 0.72 40.14
C LEU A 602 -42.02 0.85 39.57
N GLU A 603 -41.02 0.25 40.22
CA GLU A 603 -39.65 0.24 39.73
C GLU A 603 -39.50 -0.63 38.46
N LYS A 604 -40.17 -1.79 38.40
CA LYS A 604 -40.29 -2.58 37.17
C LYS A 604 -40.97 -1.80 36.05
N ASN A 605 -42.05 -1.06 36.35
CA ASN A 605 -42.72 -0.24 35.36
C ASN A 605 -41.86 0.94 34.90
N ARG A 606 -41.12 1.58 35.82
CA ARG A 606 -40.14 2.64 35.49
C ARG A 606 -39.04 2.11 34.58
N THR A 607 -38.46 0.97 34.90
CA THR A 607 -37.42 0.34 34.05
C THR A 607 -37.98 -0.06 32.69
N MET A 608 -39.22 -0.56 32.61
CA MET A 608 -39.88 -0.85 31.35
C MET A 608 -40.16 0.42 30.53
N ILE A 609 -40.60 1.51 31.17
CA ILE A 609 -40.77 2.82 30.53
C ILE A 609 -39.43 3.35 30.00
N VAL A 610 -38.34 3.24 30.77
CA VAL A 610 -37.00 3.64 30.31
C VAL A 610 -36.56 2.81 29.11
N LYS A 611 -36.81 1.50 29.09
CA LYS A 611 -36.53 0.62 27.94
C LYS A 611 -37.36 0.99 26.71
N PHE A 612 -38.65 1.31 26.88
CA PHE A 612 -39.48 1.77 25.76
C PHE A 612 -39.06 3.16 25.26
N GLN A 613 -38.66 4.07 26.16
CA GLN A 613 -38.12 5.37 25.80
C GLN A 613 -36.78 5.26 25.07
N SER A 614 -35.89 4.34 25.46
CA SER A 614 -34.64 4.10 24.73
C SER A 614 -34.93 3.52 23.35
N LYS A 615 -35.86 2.56 23.24
CA LYS A 615 -36.24 1.99 21.95
C LYS A 615 -36.89 3.01 21.01
N LEU A 616 -37.74 3.90 21.54
CA LEU A 616 -38.31 5.01 20.77
C LEU A 616 -37.25 6.01 20.29
N LYS A 617 -36.23 6.30 21.11
CA LYS A 617 -35.10 7.14 20.69
C LYS A 617 -34.27 6.48 19.57
N GLU A 618 -33.95 5.20 19.71
CA GLU A 618 -33.25 4.43 18.66
C GLU A 618 -34.02 4.46 17.34
N LEU A 619 -35.32 4.14 17.36
CA LEU A 619 -36.17 4.17 16.16
C LEU A 619 -36.27 5.58 15.56
N SER A 620 -36.31 6.62 16.41
CA SER A 620 -36.28 8.01 15.94
C SER A 620 -34.95 8.39 15.29
N GLU A 621 -33.82 7.84 15.75
CA GLU A 621 -32.49 8.07 15.17
C GLU A 621 -32.32 7.31 13.85
N GLU A 622 -32.80 6.07 13.78
CA GLU A 622 -32.86 5.27 12.54
C GLU A 622 -33.71 5.99 11.47
N ASN A 623 -34.90 6.48 11.82
CA ASN A 623 -35.71 7.27 10.89
C ASN A 623 -35.01 8.54 10.39
N LYS A 624 -34.27 9.24 11.27
CA LYS A 624 -33.47 10.42 10.85
C LYS A 624 -32.34 10.05 9.90
N GLN A 625 -31.65 8.94 10.16
CA GLN A 625 -30.58 8.44 9.30
C GLN A 625 -31.11 8.00 7.93
N LEU A 626 -32.28 7.34 7.90
CA LEU A 626 -32.98 6.99 6.66
C LEU A 626 -33.42 8.23 5.86
N GLU A 627 -34.04 9.21 6.51
CA GLU A 627 -34.42 10.48 5.86
C GLU A 627 -33.21 11.22 5.29
N GLN A 628 -32.09 11.20 6.01
CA GLN A 628 -30.84 11.80 5.57
C GLN A 628 -30.24 11.03 4.38
N GLY A 629 -30.24 9.70 4.41
CA GLY A 629 -29.84 8.86 3.28
C GLY A 629 -30.69 9.09 2.04
N MET A 630 -32.02 9.24 2.18
CA MET A 630 -32.90 9.59 1.04
C MET A 630 -32.58 10.98 0.47
N LYS A 631 -32.24 11.96 1.30
CA LYS A 631 -31.80 13.30 0.83
C LYS A 631 -30.47 13.22 0.07
N GLU A 632 -29.52 12.45 0.58
CA GLU A 632 -28.21 12.24 -0.05
C GLU A 632 -28.34 11.53 -1.41
N ILE A 633 -29.21 10.51 -1.50
CA ILE A 633 -29.55 9.83 -2.77
C ILE A 633 -30.17 10.82 -3.77
N LEU A 634 -31.16 11.60 -3.34
CA LEU A 634 -31.83 12.57 -4.21
C LEU A 634 -30.87 13.68 -4.66
N GLN A 635 -29.95 14.11 -3.81
CA GLN A 635 -28.95 15.11 -4.14
C GLN A 635 -27.92 14.54 -5.15
N ALA A 636 -27.43 13.33 -4.93
CA ALA A 636 -26.53 12.65 -5.85
C ALA A 636 -27.18 12.41 -7.22
N LEU A 637 -28.45 11.99 -7.26
CA LEU A 637 -29.22 11.85 -8.51
C LEU A 637 -29.39 13.19 -9.24
N LYS A 638 -29.58 14.28 -8.50
CA LYS A 638 -29.73 15.64 -9.06
C LYS A 638 -28.42 16.21 -9.58
N GLU A 639 -27.29 15.84 -8.96
CA GLU A 639 -25.94 16.21 -9.41
C GLU A 639 -25.56 15.43 -10.68
N ILE A 640 -25.90 14.14 -10.77
CA ILE A 640 -25.74 13.32 -11.98
C ILE A 640 -26.57 13.86 -13.16
N GLN A 641 -27.76 14.40 -12.91
CA GLN A 641 -28.62 14.99 -13.96
C GLN A 641 -28.13 16.34 -14.50
N LYS A 642 -27.27 17.07 -13.77
CA LYS A 642 -26.85 18.43 -14.15
C LYS A 642 -25.64 18.47 -15.07
N ASP A 643 -24.86 17.39 -15.20
CA ASP A 643 -23.65 17.37 -16.01
C ASP A 643 -23.58 16.11 -16.91
N PRO A 644 -24.00 16.19 -18.19
CA PRO A 644 -24.04 15.03 -19.08
C PRO A 644 -22.66 14.60 -19.63
N SER A 645 -21.56 15.24 -19.19
CA SER A 645 -20.22 15.00 -19.76
C SER A 645 -19.34 14.02 -18.97
N MET A 646 -19.78 13.55 -17.79
CA MET A 646 -19.06 12.54 -17.01
C MET A 646 -19.33 11.14 -17.56
N LYS A 647 -18.40 10.65 -18.39
CA LYS A 647 -18.40 9.29 -18.94
C LYS A 647 -18.30 8.23 -17.83
N GLY A 648 -19.33 7.38 -17.76
CA GLY A 648 -19.27 5.92 -17.61
C GLY A 648 -18.08 5.30 -16.86
N GLY A 649 -17.90 5.67 -15.59
CA GLY A 649 -17.17 4.87 -14.61
C GLY A 649 -18.05 4.74 -13.38
N GLU A 650 -18.20 3.53 -12.85
CA GLU A 650 -18.92 3.23 -11.61
C GLU A 650 -18.49 4.20 -10.51
N THR A 651 -19.24 5.28 -10.36
CA THR A 651 -19.08 6.17 -9.21
C THR A 651 -19.86 5.48 -8.13
N ALA A 652 -19.18 4.64 -7.35
CA ALA A 652 -19.76 4.04 -6.15
C ALA A 652 -20.39 5.17 -5.34
N LEU A 653 -21.72 5.18 -5.25
CA LEU A 653 -22.46 6.11 -4.42
C LEU A 653 -22.13 5.76 -2.97
N ILE A 654 -21.08 6.36 -2.42
CA ILE A 654 -20.78 6.28 -0.99
C ILE A 654 -21.78 7.18 -0.31
N ILE A 655 -22.77 6.58 0.36
CA ILE A 655 -23.76 7.27 1.17
C ILE A 655 -23.43 6.95 2.62
N PRO A 656 -22.63 7.79 3.32
CA PRO A 656 -22.10 7.48 4.64
C PRO A 656 -23.18 7.27 5.71
N SER A 657 -24.37 7.82 5.48
CA SER A 657 -25.54 7.65 6.35
C SER A 657 -26.15 6.24 6.24
N LEU A 658 -26.12 5.62 5.05
CA LEU A 658 -26.59 4.25 4.83
C LEU A 658 -25.59 3.22 5.38
N ASP A 659 -24.29 3.42 5.19
CA ASP A 659 -23.26 2.52 5.72
C ASP A 659 -23.29 2.44 7.26
N ARG A 660 -23.57 3.57 7.93
CA ARG A 660 -23.78 3.58 9.38
C ARG A 660 -25.02 2.80 9.80
N LEU A 661 -26.11 2.90 9.04
CA LEU A 661 -27.35 2.17 9.33
C LEU A 661 -27.16 0.66 9.13
N VAL A 662 -26.44 0.24 8.08
CA VAL A 662 -26.08 -1.16 7.83
C VAL A 662 -25.27 -1.73 8.99
N ASN A 663 -24.25 -1.02 9.45
CA ASN A 663 -23.45 -1.45 10.62
C ASN A 663 -24.30 -1.57 11.90
N VAL A 664 -25.26 -0.68 12.11
CA VAL A 664 -26.19 -0.74 13.25
C VAL A 664 -27.15 -1.92 13.14
N ILE A 665 -27.65 -2.25 11.94
CA ILE A 665 -28.54 -3.38 11.70
C ILE A 665 -27.79 -4.71 11.84
N GLU A 666 -26.56 -4.81 11.30
CA GLU A 666 -25.69 -5.97 11.44
C GLU A 666 -25.34 -6.24 12.91
N SER A 667 -25.17 -5.17 13.71
CA SER A 667 -24.97 -5.31 15.16
C SER A 667 -26.23 -5.76 15.93
N LYS A 668 -27.43 -5.48 15.41
CA LYS A 668 -28.72 -5.82 16.05
C LYS A 668 -29.20 -7.24 15.73
N ASN A 669 -28.87 -7.78 14.55
CA ASN A 669 -29.28 -9.13 14.13
C ASN A 669 -28.46 -10.27 14.76
N ALA A 670 -27.43 -9.95 15.55
CA ALA A 670 -26.61 -10.91 16.28
C ALA A 670 -27.19 -11.20 17.68
N GLU A 671 -28.40 -11.75 17.76
CA GLU A 671 -29.14 -12.06 19.01
C GLU A 671 -28.56 -13.23 19.85
N GLY A 672 -27.23 -13.33 19.97
CA GLY A 672 -26.55 -14.20 20.92
C GLY A 672 -25.43 -13.41 21.60
N VAL A 673 -25.50 -13.31 22.95
CA VAL A 673 -24.60 -12.55 23.85
C VAL A 673 -23.27 -12.16 23.20
N PHE A 674 -23.25 -10.99 22.58
CA PHE A 674 -22.05 -10.41 22.01
C PHE A 674 -21.26 -9.81 23.17
N ASP A 675 -20.35 -10.60 23.74
CA ASP A 675 -19.36 -10.08 24.66
C ASP A 675 -18.41 -9.20 23.85
N VAL A 676 -18.65 -7.88 23.90
CA VAL A 676 -17.84 -6.85 23.25
C VAL A 676 -16.35 -7.03 23.59
N SER A 677 -16.03 -7.60 24.76
CA SER A 677 -14.65 -7.92 25.11
C SER A 677 -14.05 -9.05 24.28
N VAL A 678 -14.84 -10.05 23.88
CA VAL A 678 -14.40 -11.17 23.03
C VAL A 678 -14.22 -10.71 21.59
N HIS A 679 -15.09 -9.83 21.07
CA HIS A 679 -14.92 -9.27 19.73
C HIS A 679 -13.72 -8.32 19.64
N LEU A 680 -13.57 -7.40 20.62
CA LEU A 680 -12.38 -6.55 20.70
C LEU A 680 -11.12 -7.38 20.90
N LYS A 681 -11.17 -8.47 21.67
CA LYS A 681 -10.05 -9.39 21.83
C LYS A 681 -9.72 -10.13 20.54
N ALA A 682 -10.71 -10.63 19.81
CA ALA A 682 -10.50 -11.27 18.51
C ALA A 682 -9.93 -10.29 17.48
N GLN A 683 -10.37 -9.02 17.50
CA GLN A 683 -9.83 -7.96 16.65
C GLN A 683 -8.39 -7.61 17.04
N VAL A 684 -8.08 -7.53 18.35
CA VAL A 684 -6.73 -7.31 18.85
C VAL A 684 -5.82 -8.49 18.51
N ASP A 685 -6.29 -9.73 18.65
CA ASP A 685 -5.52 -10.93 18.32
C ASP A 685 -5.28 -11.01 16.80
N GLN A 686 -6.26 -10.64 15.97
CA GLN A 686 -6.11 -10.55 14.52
C GLN A 686 -5.12 -9.44 14.11
N LEU A 687 -5.21 -8.27 14.73
CA LEU A 687 -4.26 -7.18 14.51
C LEU A 687 -2.86 -7.55 15.00
N THR A 688 -2.76 -8.31 16.09
CA THR A 688 -1.48 -8.81 16.63
C THR A 688 -0.87 -9.85 15.69
N GLY A 689 -1.68 -10.77 15.15
CA GLY A 689 -1.25 -11.73 14.13
C GLY A 689 -0.74 -11.05 12.87
N ARG A 690 -1.50 -10.08 12.33
CA ARG A 690 -1.05 -9.27 11.18
C ARG A 690 0.20 -8.44 11.49
N ASN A 691 0.34 -7.91 12.69
CA ASN A 691 1.56 -7.18 13.07
C ASN A 691 2.78 -8.10 13.12
N GLU A 692 2.60 -9.34 13.59
CA GLU A 692 3.66 -10.34 13.60
C GLU A 692 4.03 -10.82 12.20
N GLU A 693 3.04 -11.03 11.32
CA GLU A 693 3.26 -11.31 9.89
C GLU A 693 4.02 -10.16 9.22
N LEU A 694 3.60 -8.91 9.41
CA LEU A 694 4.30 -7.74 8.90
C LEU A 694 5.72 -7.63 9.44
N ARG A 695 5.97 -7.98 10.71
CA ARG A 695 7.33 -8.02 11.27
C ARG A 695 8.18 -9.12 10.65
N GLN A 696 7.60 -10.28 10.36
CA GLN A 696 8.30 -11.37 9.66
C GLN A 696 8.63 -10.98 8.21
N GLU A 697 7.69 -10.35 7.49
CA GLU A 697 7.93 -9.80 6.16
C GLU A 697 8.99 -8.69 6.17
N LEU A 698 8.97 -7.78 7.16
CA LEU A 698 10.01 -6.76 7.34
C LEU A 698 11.38 -7.38 7.63
N LYS A 699 11.42 -8.48 8.38
CA LYS A 699 12.66 -9.20 8.68
C LYS A 699 13.19 -9.92 7.44
N GLN A 700 12.31 -10.53 6.65
CA GLN A 700 12.65 -11.24 5.42
C GLN A 700 13.14 -10.26 4.34
N THR A 701 12.42 -9.15 4.12
CA THR A 701 12.84 -8.09 3.20
C THR A 701 14.15 -7.44 3.61
N ARG A 702 14.40 -7.22 4.91
CA ARG A 702 15.71 -6.77 5.41
C ARG A 702 16.81 -7.78 5.10
N LYS A 703 16.55 -9.08 5.25
CA LYS A 703 17.52 -10.13 4.94
C LYS A 703 17.83 -10.16 3.44
N GLU A 704 16.81 -10.09 2.59
CA GLU A 704 16.96 -10.01 1.14
C GLU A 704 17.71 -8.74 0.71
N ALA A 705 17.43 -7.60 1.33
CA ALA A 705 18.17 -6.36 1.10
C ALA A 705 19.65 -6.50 1.49
N THR A 706 19.98 -7.18 2.60
CA THR A 706 21.37 -7.47 2.95
C THR A 706 22.04 -8.43 1.97
N ASP A 707 21.31 -9.43 1.46
CA ASP A 707 21.83 -10.38 0.48
C ASP A 707 22.11 -9.68 -0.86
N PHE A 708 21.21 -8.82 -1.33
CA PHE A 708 21.43 -7.99 -2.53
C PHE A 708 22.56 -6.98 -2.34
N SER A 709 22.67 -6.35 -1.15
CA SER A 709 23.79 -5.46 -0.83
C SER A 709 25.13 -6.21 -0.87
N ASN A 710 25.18 -7.44 -0.36
CA ASN A 710 26.39 -8.28 -0.42
C ASN A 710 26.72 -8.69 -1.86
N GLN A 711 25.72 -9.05 -2.67
CA GLN A 711 25.92 -9.34 -4.09
C GLN A 711 26.44 -8.12 -4.85
N LEU A 712 25.92 -6.92 -4.55
CA LEU A 712 26.38 -5.66 -5.14
C LEU A 712 27.81 -5.32 -4.71
N ALA A 713 28.17 -5.54 -3.45
CA ALA A 713 29.55 -5.38 -2.98
C ALA A 713 30.52 -6.32 -3.71
N ASN A 714 30.17 -7.60 -3.86
CA ASN A 714 30.97 -8.58 -4.61
C ASN A 714 31.08 -8.24 -6.10
N ALA A 715 30.00 -7.73 -6.71
CA ALA A 715 30.01 -7.29 -8.10
C ALA A 715 30.91 -6.06 -8.28
N ASN A 716 30.86 -5.10 -7.35
CA ASN A 716 31.75 -3.94 -7.34
C ASN A 716 33.21 -4.35 -7.17
N GLU A 717 33.50 -5.33 -6.31
CA GLU A 717 34.86 -5.85 -6.16
C GLU A 717 35.37 -6.48 -7.46
N LYS A 718 34.55 -7.29 -8.15
CA LYS A 718 34.86 -7.81 -9.50
C LYS A 718 35.08 -6.70 -10.52
N ILE A 719 34.26 -5.65 -10.51
CA ILE A 719 34.45 -4.49 -11.38
C ILE A 719 35.78 -3.80 -11.08
N THR A 720 36.16 -3.65 -9.81
CA THR A 720 37.46 -3.08 -9.45
C THR A 720 38.63 -3.98 -9.88
N GLN A 721 38.50 -5.29 -9.75
CA GLN A 721 39.49 -6.26 -10.24
C GLN A 721 39.64 -6.17 -11.76
N LEU A 722 38.54 -6.19 -12.51
CA LEU A 722 38.54 -6.04 -13.96
C LEU A 722 39.08 -4.68 -14.41
N LYS A 723 38.75 -3.59 -13.70
CA LYS A 723 39.35 -2.27 -13.97
C LYS A 723 40.85 -2.26 -13.73
N ASN A 724 41.33 -2.92 -12.68
CA ASN A 724 42.76 -3.06 -12.41
C ASN A 724 43.45 -3.90 -13.48
N GLU A 725 42.83 -5.00 -13.93
CA GLU A 725 43.32 -5.81 -15.06
C GLU A 725 43.36 -5.01 -16.36
N ILE A 726 42.33 -4.22 -16.66
CA ILE A 726 42.29 -3.32 -17.82
C ILE A 726 43.40 -2.25 -17.71
N CYS A 727 43.66 -1.70 -16.52
CA CYS A 727 44.79 -0.79 -16.30
C CYS A 727 46.14 -1.49 -16.51
N LEU A 728 46.30 -2.72 -16.05
CA LEU A 728 47.51 -3.52 -16.26
C LEU A 728 47.69 -3.88 -17.75
N LEU A 729 46.60 -4.15 -18.47
CA LEU A 729 46.61 -4.39 -19.92
C LEU A 729 46.96 -3.12 -20.71
N HIS A 730 46.43 -1.95 -20.32
CA HIS A 730 46.83 -0.67 -20.93
C HIS A 730 48.29 -0.31 -20.61
N GLN A 731 48.80 -0.70 -19.43
CA GLN A 731 50.22 -0.54 -19.09
C GLN A 731 51.11 -1.51 -19.88
N SER A 732 50.62 -2.70 -20.26
CA SER A 732 51.34 -3.66 -21.10
C SER A 732 51.21 -3.39 -22.61
N GLU A 733 50.17 -2.67 -23.05
CA GLU A 733 50.04 -2.11 -24.41
C GLU A 733 51.10 -1.04 -24.76
N GLY A 734 51.90 -0.60 -23.77
CA GLY A 734 53.13 0.16 -24.01
C GLY A 734 54.22 -0.61 -24.77
N ALA A 735 54.06 -1.93 -24.97
CA ALA A 735 54.90 -2.73 -25.84
C ALA A 735 54.15 -3.05 -27.15
N ASN A 736 54.50 -2.34 -28.23
CA ASN A 736 54.04 -2.55 -29.61
C ASN A 736 53.79 -4.04 -29.96
N VAL A 737 52.53 -4.47 -29.97
CA VAL A 737 52.09 -5.63 -30.76
C VAL A 737 50.93 -5.18 -31.64
N VAL A 738 51.28 -4.77 -32.86
CA VAL A 738 50.34 -4.53 -33.94
C VAL A 738 49.71 -5.87 -34.33
N PHE A 739 48.47 -6.13 -33.92
CA PHE A 739 47.68 -7.20 -34.52
C PHE A 739 47.28 -6.78 -35.93
N LYS A 740 48.00 -7.32 -36.91
CA LYS A 740 47.72 -7.12 -38.33
C LYS A 740 46.44 -7.88 -38.68
N THR A 741 45.32 -7.16 -38.80
CA THR A 741 44.05 -7.72 -39.27
C THR A 741 44.18 -8.13 -40.74
N VAL A 742 44.02 -9.41 -41.02
CA VAL A 742 43.94 -9.94 -42.39
C VAL A 742 42.57 -9.54 -42.95
N ASN A 743 42.54 -8.60 -43.90
CA ASN A 743 41.33 -8.29 -44.65
C ASN A 743 40.99 -9.43 -45.61
N LEU A 744 39.73 -9.85 -45.62
CA LEU A 744 39.19 -10.80 -46.61
C LEU A 744 38.94 -10.11 -47.97
N PRO A 745 39.02 -10.84 -49.09
CA PRO A 745 38.90 -10.27 -50.44
C PRO A 745 37.44 -9.88 -50.78
N GLU A 746 37.28 -8.82 -51.57
CA GLU A 746 35.99 -8.35 -52.10
C GLU A 746 35.32 -9.42 -52.98
N GLY A 747 34.12 -9.87 -52.59
CA GLY A 747 33.26 -10.70 -53.46
C GLY A 747 32.48 -11.86 -52.82
N MET A 748 32.35 -11.96 -51.49
CA MET A 748 31.54 -13.03 -50.86
C MET A 748 30.34 -12.45 -50.10
N ALA A 749 29.13 -12.82 -50.54
CA ALA A 749 27.86 -12.39 -49.97
C ALA A 749 27.56 -13.03 -48.60
N SER A 750 26.68 -12.36 -47.85
CA SER A 750 26.27 -12.63 -46.48
C SER A 750 25.61 -14.00 -46.25
N SER A 751 26.41 -15.02 -45.97
CA SER A 751 26.02 -16.18 -45.14
C SER A 751 27.05 -16.45 -44.02
N SER A 752 27.79 -15.41 -43.65
CA SER A 752 29.04 -15.49 -42.88
C SER A 752 28.88 -15.84 -41.41
N VAL A 753 27.70 -15.79 -40.80
CA VAL A 753 27.57 -16.11 -39.36
C VAL A 753 27.67 -17.62 -39.09
N SER A 754 27.08 -18.46 -39.94
CA SER A 754 27.10 -19.92 -39.73
C SER A 754 28.49 -20.52 -39.96
N ILE A 755 29.24 -20.00 -40.94
CA ILE A 755 30.59 -20.46 -41.25
C ILE A 755 31.59 -19.93 -40.21
N ILE A 756 31.46 -18.67 -39.78
CA ILE A 756 32.28 -18.11 -38.69
C ILE A 756 32.01 -18.84 -37.38
N ASN A 757 30.76 -19.19 -37.06
CA ASN A 757 30.46 -19.98 -35.87
C ASN A 757 31.04 -21.40 -35.98
N SER A 758 30.96 -22.06 -37.14
CA SER A 758 31.58 -23.38 -37.32
C SER A 758 33.12 -23.35 -37.24
N LEU A 759 33.74 -22.27 -37.74
CA LEU A 759 35.20 -22.08 -37.63
C LEU A 759 35.62 -21.73 -36.21
N ASN A 760 34.82 -20.94 -35.49
CA ASN A 760 35.05 -20.63 -34.08
C ASN A 760 34.87 -21.87 -33.19
N GLU A 761 33.84 -22.69 -33.44
CA GLU A 761 33.70 -23.99 -32.76
C GLU A 761 34.88 -24.93 -33.05
N TYR A 762 35.34 -24.97 -34.30
CA TYR A 762 36.52 -25.76 -34.66
C TYR A 762 37.80 -25.24 -33.97
N LEU A 763 37.94 -23.92 -33.82
CA LEU A 763 39.06 -23.30 -33.12
C LEU A 763 39.01 -23.54 -31.61
N ILE A 764 37.82 -23.50 -31.00
CA ILE A 764 37.60 -23.85 -29.59
C ILE A 764 37.93 -25.34 -29.36
N HIS A 765 37.50 -26.23 -30.26
CA HIS A 765 37.86 -27.64 -30.20
C HIS A 765 39.38 -27.86 -30.30
N LEU A 766 40.07 -27.14 -31.18
CA LEU A 766 41.53 -27.18 -31.29
C LEU A 766 42.23 -26.66 -30.02
N LEU A 767 41.73 -25.56 -29.44
CA LEU A 767 42.27 -24.97 -28.22
C LEU A 767 42.02 -25.81 -26.96
N GLN A 768 40.92 -26.58 -26.91
CA GLN A 768 40.64 -27.52 -25.82
C GLN A 768 41.46 -28.81 -25.90
N VAL A 769 41.92 -29.21 -27.10
CA VAL A 769 42.76 -30.40 -27.29
C VAL A 769 44.24 -30.09 -27.01
N THR A 770 44.69 -28.85 -27.19
CA THR A 770 46.10 -28.46 -26.94
C THR A 770 46.63 -28.73 -25.51
N PRO A 771 45.89 -28.47 -24.40
CA PRO A 771 46.35 -28.81 -23.05
C PRO A 771 46.52 -30.31 -22.83
N LEU A 772 45.65 -31.13 -23.44
CA LEU A 772 45.66 -32.59 -23.35
C LEU A 772 46.86 -33.21 -24.09
N VAL A 773 47.27 -32.63 -25.21
CA VAL A 773 48.47 -33.07 -25.95
C VAL A 773 49.75 -32.67 -25.22
N THR A 774 49.81 -31.50 -24.58
CA THR A 774 50.96 -31.11 -23.74
C THR A 774 51.10 -31.96 -22.48
N TYR A 775 50.00 -32.41 -21.88
CA TYR A 775 50.05 -33.29 -20.69
C TYR A 775 50.52 -34.71 -21.06
N LEU A 776 50.12 -35.23 -22.23
CA LEU A 776 50.60 -36.52 -22.74
C LEU A 776 52.07 -36.50 -23.18
N TYR A 777 52.57 -35.35 -23.65
CA TYR A 777 53.99 -35.20 -24.03
C TYR A 777 54.92 -35.06 -22.81
N PHE A 778 54.43 -34.53 -21.68
CA PHE A 778 55.20 -34.42 -20.43
C PHE A 778 55.20 -35.70 -19.57
N CYS A 779 54.29 -36.66 -19.84
CA CYS A 779 54.30 -37.97 -19.19
C CYS A 779 55.14 -39.03 -19.92
N TYR A 780 55.72 -38.70 -21.09
CA TYR A 780 56.55 -39.60 -21.91
C TYR A 780 58.01 -39.13 -22.08
N LEU A 781 58.40 -38.08 -21.35
CA LEU A 781 59.79 -37.64 -21.10
C LEU A 781 60.08 -37.84 -19.61
#